data_AF-A0A3R6YUZ1-F1
#
_entry.id   AF-A0A3R6YUZ1-F1
#
_cell.length_a   1.000
_cell.length_b   1.000
_cell.length_c   1.000
_cell.angle_alpha   90.00
_cell.angle_beta   90.00
_cell.angle_gamma   90.00
#
_symmetry.space_group_name_H-M   'P 1'
#
loop_
_entity.id
_entity.type
_entity.pdbx_description
1 polymer ?
#
loop_
_entity_poly.entity_id
_entity_poly.type
_entity_poly.pdbx_seq_one_letter_code
_entity_poly.pdbx_strand_id
1 'polypeptide(L)'
;VSLAVYSTPEAFSLTELDLLQMDRPHDVSDGDVLAAALDTSPIDASHAQQSTGQPSVNAFTPLRSSRTKNPSREPRNQATTTYLQAIQAGKDMSTEWEKGLSFLNATSPYGYHTHAQVLNPGHEANGLVIVLGDSHADMIKPRFVKLFEDATAAHQPFPTMVFKTEFGRAPLSCQAATALDVEMVLKAKPEAVLYAFHWEQYLRPGGAVTEGLHTPPPCCKSMFDDDCKYQTPADADALLAEWQATVANMTHAGIRVYVVQEHVEDGKFYYVYWLNGQSVKEGPGPVSLDAYRNVHRPMMAKIEAATTNAGATLLDFSDDLCWNGQCYVTNGQGDPVYGDSNHLRASTARTYLSVLDAVVAQSPPAPVGTEPSAATTKSPSDQQPNPSREKRMQATTYRQAIQAGKDIGAVWEKGLSFLNATSPYGYHAHAQVLNPGHEANGLVIVLGDSHADMIKPRFVKLFEDATAAHQPFPTMVFKTEFGRAPLSCQAATNTDFAMVKAMKPQVVFYSFHWLQYLRPEAPVGTKDTADPRCCKTLYDSCPFQTQADADELLRRWQAQVHELVALGIRVFVAQQYVENSKYYYVYWIEGDKVKAVPPPVLRHEFESTHDHLLTAIANATHEANATLLNYSDNLCWDGECQVVNGHGEPVYADDNHIRAYIARNYISVVDHVVTAARMPAT
;
A
#
# COMPACT_ATOMS: atom_id res chain seq x y z
N VAL A 1 15.93 27.17 3.80
CA VAL A 1 16.47 25.93 4.43
C VAL A 1 16.50 24.86 3.35
N SER A 2 17.41 23.88 3.40
CA SER A 2 17.41 22.80 2.39
C SER A 2 16.31 21.79 2.70
N LEU A 3 15.40 21.56 1.74
CA LEU A 3 14.29 20.61 1.85
C LEU A 3 14.69 19.14 1.54
N ALA A 4 15.99 18.88 1.34
CA ALA A 4 16.54 17.58 0.93
C ALA A 4 16.58 16.51 2.05
N VAL A 5 15.51 16.41 2.85
CA VAL A 5 15.40 15.57 4.05
C VAL A 5 14.25 14.55 3.96
N TYR A 6 13.33 14.72 2.99
CA TYR A 6 12.16 13.87 2.79
C TYR A 6 12.40 12.78 1.73
N SER A 7 11.77 11.62 1.90
CA SER A 7 11.89 10.44 1.02
C SER A 7 10.69 10.26 0.07
N THR A 8 10.93 9.76 -1.14
CA THR A 8 9.90 9.47 -2.15
C THR A 8 9.15 8.15 -1.87
N PRO A 9 7.98 7.87 -2.49
CA PRO A 9 7.20 6.64 -2.25
C PRO A 9 7.92 5.35 -2.63
N GLU A 10 8.94 5.44 -3.49
CA GLU A 10 9.82 4.32 -3.86
C GLU A 10 10.59 3.78 -2.63
N ALA A 11 10.66 4.57 -1.54
CA ALA A 11 11.18 4.13 -0.25
C ALA A 11 10.33 3.02 0.41
N PHE A 12 9.04 2.88 0.08
CA PHE A 12 8.14 1.88 0.69
C PHE A 12 8.49 0.42 0.35
N SER A 13 9.40 0.18 -0.61
CA SER A 13 9.89 -1.16 -0.98
C SER A 13 11.39 -1.38 -0.71
N LEU A 14 12.07 -0.51 0.05
CA LEU A 14 13.50 -0.64 0.30
C LEU A 14 13.85 -1.94 1.03
N THR A 15 14.58 -2.82 0.34
CA THR A 15 15.05 -4.09 0.88
C THR A 15 16.38 -3.92 1.63
N GLU A 16 16.76 -4.99 2.32
CA GLU A 16 18.08 -5.16 2.95
C GLU A 16 19.27 -5.00 1.97
N LEU A 17 19.03 -5.11 0.65
CA LEU A 17 20.06 -4.94 -0.38
C LEU A 17 20.16 -3.50 -0.92
N ASP A 18 19.07 -2.75 -1.00
CA ASP A 18 19.06 -1.38 -1.52
C ASP A 18 19.85 -0.46 -0.57
N LEU A 19 19.69 -0.72 0.74
CA LEU A 19 20.48 -0.14 1.84
C LEU A 19 21.97 -0.55 1.84
N LEU A 20 22.36 -1.52 1.01
CA LEU A 20 23.75 -1.94 0.77
C LEU A 20 24.29 -1.46 -0.60
N GLN A 21 23.44 -0.89 -1.45
CA GLN A 21 23.81 -0.35 -2.76
C GLN A 21 23.73 1.19 -2.84
N MET A 22 23.38 1.87 -1.74
CA MET A 22 23.60 3.31 -1.62
C MET A 22 25.10 3.61 -1.64
N ASP A 23 25.61 3.96 -2.82
CA ASP A 23 26.85 4.71 -2.96
C ASP A 23 26.77 5.97 -2.07
N ARG A 24 27.92 6.40 -1.54
CA ARG A 24 27.97 7.43 -0.50
C ARG A 24 27.17 8.68 -0.91
N PRO A 25 26.23 9.16 -0.07
CA PRO A 25 25.86 10.56 -0.10
C PRO A 25 27.15 11.40 -0.05
N HIS A 26 27.25 12.44 -0.87
CA HIS A 26 28.44 13.28 -0.87
C HIS A 26 28.69 13.84 0.53
N ASP A 27 29.88 13.58 1.05
CA ASP A 27 30.29 13.96 2.39
C ASP A 27 30.47 15.48 2.46
N VAL A 28 29.43 16.18 2.87
CA VAL A 28 29.42 17.61 3.19
C VAL A 28 29.48 17.81 4.71
N SER A 29 30.53 17.22 5.31
CA SER A 29 31.03 17.64 6.61
C SER A 29 32.11 18.73 6.45
N ASP A 30 31.94 19.82 7.19
CA ASP A 30 32.90 20.89 7.50
C ASP A 30 33.78 21.49 6.37
N GLY A 31 33.33 22.59 5.74
CA GLY A 31 34.24 23.50 5.03
C GLY A 31 33.61 24.52 4.05
N ASP A 32 33.89 25.81 4.29
CA ASP A 32 33.96 26.92 3.32
C ASP A 32 32.92 27.06 2.19
N VAL A 33 31.73 27.58 2.54
CA VAL A 33 31.07 28.63 1.72
C VAL A 33 30.50 29.72 2.65
N LEU A 34 30.63 31.00 2.27
CA LEU A 34 30.18 32.21 3.00
C LEU A 34 30.99 32.70 4.21
N ALA A 35 32.33 32.66 4.11
CA ALA A 35 33.18 33.68 4.74
C ALA A 35 33.18 35.01 3.92
N ALA A 36 31.99 35.57 3.65
CA ALA A 36 31.85 36.84 2.94
C ALA A 36 30.55 37.57 3.30
N ALA A 37 30.67 38.87 3.60
CA ALA A 37 29.57 39.81 3.87
C ALA A 37 28.67 39.51 5.10
N LEU A 38 29.18 39.81 6.30
CA LEU A 38 28.48 40.66 7.26
C LEU A 38 29.47 41.23 8.30
N ASP A 39 30.15 42.33 7.92
CA ASP A 39 30.90 43.15 8.87
C ASP A 39 29.97 44.22 9.47
N THR A 40 29.64 44.09 10.74
CA THR A 40 29.46 45.22 11.67
C THR A 40 29.44 44.73 13.12
N SER A 41 29.97 45.56 14.03
CA SER A 41 30.29 45.18 15.42
C SER A 41 29.07 45.00 16.33
N PRO A 42 29.17 44.22 17.43
CA PRO A 42 28.06 44.01 18.36
C PRO A 42 27.73 45.27 19.18
N ILE A 43 26.44 45.46 19.47
CA ILE A 43 25.96 46.43 20.47
C ILE A 43 25.39 45.65 21.65
N ASP A 44 26.05 45.77 22.80
CA ASP A 44 25.56 45.31 24.10
C ASP A 44 24.56 46.34 24.66
N ALA A 45 23.34 45.88 24.99
CA ALA A 45 22.29 46.73 25.52
C ALA A 45 21.28 45.92 26.37
N SER A 46 21.48 45.96 27.69
CA SER A 46 20.43 45.65 28.65
C SER A 46 19.40 46.79 28.76
N HIS A 47 18.22 46.49 29.30
CA HIS A 47 17.08 47.40 29.55
C HIS A 47 16.30 47.96 28.34
N ALA A 48 15.13 47.35 28.08
CA ALA A 48 13.91 48.09 27.72
C ALA A 48 12.63 47.29 28.04
N GLN A 49 12.12 47.40 29.28
CA GLN A 49 10.70 47.14 29.51
C GLN A 49 9.91 48.41 29.17
N GLN A 50 9.14 48.41 28.08
CA GLN A 50 7.91 49.21 28.06
C GLN A 50 6.86 48.73 27.06
N SER A 51 5.62 48.72 27.55
CA SER A 51 4.42 48.28 26.84
C SER A 51 4.01 49.24 25.73
N THR A 52 3.83 48.70 24.53
CA THR A 52 2.82 49.18 23.57
C THR A 52 2.03 47.98 23.08
N GLY A 53 0.71 47.99 23.26
CA GLY A 53 -0.11 46.78 23.18
C GLY A 53 -0.28 46.23 21.76
N GLN A 54 0.23 45.01 21.54
CA GLN A 54 -0.47 44.05 20.68
C GLN A 54 -1.62 43.43 21.49
N PRO A 55 -2.76 43.08 20.87
CA PRO A 55 -3.78 42.29 21.56
C PRO A 55 -3.17 40.95 21.97
N SER A 56 -3.40 40.53 23.21
CA SER A 56 -3.01 39.19 23.65
C SER A 56 -3.82 38.17 22.84
N VAL A 57 -3.17 37.52 21.88
CA VAL A 57 -3.72 36.29 21.28
C VAL A 57 -3.95 35.34 22.46
N ASN A 58 -5.21 34.94 22.68
CA ASN A 58 -5.56 34.04 23.76
C ASN A 58 -4.71 32.78 23.60
N ALA A 59 -3.86 32.48 24.59
CA ALA A 59 -2.87 31.43 24.48
C ALA A 59 -3.56 30.09 24.21
N PHE A 60 -3.49 29.63 22.97
CA PHE A 60 -4.19 28.43 22.54
C PHE A 60 -3.68 27.25 23.37
N THR A 61 -4.62 26.46 23.90
CA THR A 61 -4.31 25.31 24.74
C THR A 61 -4.85 24.06 24.06
N PRO A 62 -3.98 23.25 23.42
CA PRO A 62 -4.39 21.97 22.83
C PRO A 62 -5.06 21.07 23.87
N LEU A 63 -5.92 20.16 23.40
CA LEU A 63 -6.47 19.14 24.29
C LEU A 63 -5.35 18.20 24.72
N ARG A 64 -5.10 18.12 26.04
CA ARG A 64 -3.96 17.35 26.56
C ARG A 64 -4.26 15.86 26.72
N SER A 65 -3.23 15.06 26.45
CA SER A 65 -3.19 13.60 26.67
C SER A 65 -3.62 13.21 28.10
N SER A 66 -4.40 12.13 28.23
CA SER A 66 -5.01 11.73 29.50
C SER A 66 -4.36 10.53 30.21
N ARG A 67 -3.52 9.72 29.53
CA ARG A 67 -3.05 8.42 30.07
C ARG A 67 -1.59 8.04 29.80
N THR A 68 -0.70 8.82 30.42
CA THR A 68 0.57 8.40 31.08
C THR A 68 1.71 7.71 30.30
N LYS A 69 1.47 7.00 29.19
CA LYS A 69 2.52 6.40 28.34
C LYS A 69 3.01 7.41 27.31
N ASN A 70 4.34 7.48 27.14
CA ASN A 70 5.00 8.40 26.22
C ASN A 70 6.41 7.84 25.92
N PRO A 71 6.82 7.65 24.64
CA PRO A 71 8.04 6.93 24.29
C PRO A 71 9.30 7.73 24.63
N SER A 72 9.21 9.06 24.75
CA SER A 72 10.29 9.92 25.25
C SER A 72 10.52 9.78 26.75
N ARG A 73 9.48 9.37 27.50
CA ARG A 73 9.48 9.25 28.97
C ARG A 73 9.91 7.86 29.49
N GLU A 74 9.97 6.85 28.64
CA GLU A 74 10.33 5.48 29.07
C GLU A 74 11.82 5.36 29.51
N PRO A 75 12.13 4.52 30.52
CA PRO A 75 13.51 4.18 30.85
C PRO A 75 14.22 3.55 29.64
N ARG A 76 15.42 4.06 29.32
CA ARG A 76 16.29 3.53 28.26
C ARG A 76 16.95 2.24 28.73
N ASN A 77 16.19 1.15 28.70
CA ASN A 77 16.64 -0.18 29.09
C ASN A 77 17.60 -0.79 28.05
N GLN A 78 17.58 -0.26 26.82
CA GLN A 78 18.54 -0.55 25.76
C GLN A 78 19.23 0.75 25.35
N ALA A 79 20.57 0.73 25.23
CA ALA A 79 21.37 1.92 24.97
C ALA A 79 21.40 2.35 23.48
N THR A 80 21.21 1.40 22.56
CA THR A 80 21.29 1.62 21.11
C THR A 80 20.25 0.77 20.38
N THR A 81 19.68 1.30 19.29
CA THR A 81 18.83 0.53 18.37
C THR A 81 19.65 -0.55 17.67
N THR A 82 19.15 -1.78 17.60
CA THR A 82 19.77 -2.81 16.76
C THR A 82 19.37 -2.66 15.29
N TYR A 83 20.21 -3.16 14.38
CA TYR A 83 19.92 -3.16 12.94
C TYR A 83 18.55 -3.79 12.63
N LEU A 84 18.18 -4.85 13.34
CA LEU A 84 16.90 -5.55 13.18
C LEU A 84 15.69 -4.70 13.62
N GLN A 85 15.82 -3.91 14.70
CA GLN A 85 14.77 -2.99 15.13
C GLN A 85 14.61 -1.81 14.17
N ALA A 86 15.72 -1.31 13.60
CA ALA A 86 15.70 -0.28 12.57
C ALA A 86 14.96 -0.78 11.32
N ILE A 87 15.41 -1.88 10.67
CA ILE A 87 14.77 -2.41 9.46
C ILE A 87 13.36 -2.99 9.69
N GLN A 88 12.90 -3.12 10.93
CA GLN A 88 11.51 -3.46 11.21
C GLN A 88 10.59 -2.24 11.18
N ALA A 89 11.09 -1.02 11.44
CA ALA A 89 10.27 0.17 11.52
C ALA A 89 9.51 0.50 10.22
N GLY A 90 10.18 0.40 9.06
CA GLY A 90 9.55 0.61 7.75
C GLY A 90 8.51 -0.46 7.37
N LYS A 91 8.43 -1.59 8.09
CA LYS A 91 7.42 -2.64 7.86
C LYS A 91 6.15 -2.46 8.71
N ASP A 92 6.16 -1.54 9.67
CA ASP A 92 5.00 -1.20 10.51
C ASP A 92 4.13 -0.09 9.84
N MET A 93 4.26 0.09 8.53
CA MET A 93 3.54 1.08 7.71
C MET A 93 2.51 0.37 6.80
N SER A 94 1.49 1.11 6.36
CA SER A 94 0.32 0.68 5.55
C SER A 94 -0.42 -0.56 6.08
N THR A 95 0.12 -1.77 5.92
CA THR A 95 -0.59 -3.03 6.24
C THR A 95 -1.00 -3.16 7.71
N GLU A 96 -0.13 -2.74 8.65
CA GLU A 96 -0.47 -2.69 10.09
C GLU A 96 -1.31 -1.44 10.47
N TRP A 97 -1.46 -0.45 9.59
CA TRP A 97 -2.38 0.68 9.79
C TRP A 97 -3.84 0.30 9.53
N GLU A 98 -4.09 -0.47 8.47
CA GLU A 98 -5.43 -0.85 8.01
C GLU A 98 -6.00 -2.09 8.75
N LYS A 99 -5.17 -2.74 9.55
CA LYS A 99 -5.45 -3.98 10.27
C LYS A 99 -6.62 -3.85 11.25
N GLY A 100 -7.71 -4.56 10.96
CA GLY A 100 -8.93 -4.57 11.77
C GLY A 100 -10.03 -3.62 11.30
N LEU A 101 -9.81 -2.89 10.19
CA LEU A 101 -10.84 -2.14 9.49
C LEU A 101 -11.41 -2.96 8.32
N SER A 102 -12.50 -2.47 7.72
CA SER A 102 -13.09 -2.97 6.48
C SER A 102 -13.21 -1.82 5.47
N PHE A 103 -13.14 -2.09 4.16
CA PHE A 103 -13.31 -1.02 3.16
C PHE A 103 -14.76 -0.53 3.05
N LEU A 104 -14.94 0.74 2.70
CA LEU A 104 -16.25 1.28 2.31
C LEU A 104 -16.63 0.80 0.92
N ASN A 105 -17.78 0.15 0.80
CA ASN A 105 -18.36 -0.22 -0.48
C ASN A 105 -19.18 0.93 -1.10
N ALA A 106 -19.62 0.75 -2.35
CA ALA A 106 -20.40 1.76 -3.07
C ALA A 106 -21.82 2.01 -2.53
N THR A 107 -22.32 1.15 -1.64
CA THR A 107 -23.62 1.32 -0.96
C THR A 107 -23.50 2.01 0.39
N SER A 108 -22.29 2.39 0.82
CA SER A 108 -22.05 3.13 2.06
C SER A 108 -22.80 4.49 2.08
N PRO A 109 -23.51 4.83 3.17
CA PRO A 109 -24.13 6.15 3.31
C PRO A 109 -23.11 7.30 3.40
N TYR A 110 -21.83 6.98 3.60
CA TYR A 110 -20.70 7.94 3.67
C TYR A 110 -19.99 8.13 2.32
N GLY A 111 -20.56 7.58 1.24
CA GLY A 111 -20.05 7.66 -0.12
C GLY A 111 -18.78 6.84 -0.36
N TYR A 112 -18.69 6.21 -1.53
CA TYR A 112 -17.49 5.46 -1.92
C TYR A 112 -16.25 6.35 -1.97
N HIS A 113 -15.11 5.75 -1.62
CA HIS A 113 -13.78 6.29 -1.82
C HIS A 113 -12.78 5.12 -1.72
N THR A 114 -11.77 5.05 -2.58
CA THR A 114 -10.94 3.84 -2.80
C THR A 114 -10.17 3.37 -1.56
N HIS A 115 -9.48 4.29 -0.88
CA HIS A 115 -8.75 3.98 0.36
C HIS A 115 -9.61 4.11 1.63
N ALA A 116 -10.91 4.42 1.47
CA ALA A 116 -11.75 4.69 2.63
C ALA A 116 -12.20 3.41 3.33
N GLN A 117 -12.13 3.46 4.66
CA GLN A 117 -12.32 2.32 5.53
C GLN A 117 -13.25 2.64 6.69
N VAL A 118 -13.84 1.61 7.27
CA VAL A 118 -14.72 1.69 8.43
C VAL A 118 -14.24 0.72 9.49
N LEU A 119 -14.20 1.22 10.72
CA LEU A 119 -14.06 0.44 11.93
C LEU A 119 -15.43 0.38 12.60
N ASN A 120 -15.83 -0.81 13.05
CA ASN A 120 -17.10 -1.04 13.76
C ASN A 120 -18.36 -0.59 12.96
N PRO A 121 -18.55 -1.03 11.69
CA PRO A 121 -19.69 -0.63 10.86
C PRO A 121 -21.05 -1.11 11.41
N GLY A 122 -22.11 -0.33 11.18
CA GLY A 122 -23.47 -0.67 11.63
C GLY A 122 -23.79 -0.27 13.07
N HIS A 123 -22.89 0.47 13.72
CA HIS A 123 -22.99 0.94 15.10
C HIS A 123 -23.21 2.45 15.19
N GLU A 124 -23.84 3.07 14.18
CA GLU A 124 -24.14 4.51 14.12
C GLU A 124 -24.97 5.00 15.31
N ALA A 125 -25.81 4.13 15.88
CA ALA A 125 -26.61 4.42 17.08
C ALA A 125 -25.75 4.58 18.36
N ASN A 126 -24.50 4.10 18.33
CA ASN A 126 -23.47 4.32 19.36
C ASN A 126 -22.58 5.53 19.03
N GLY A 127 -22.98 6.37 18.06
CA GLY A 127 -22.23 7.48 17.54
C GLY A 127 -21.60 7.21 16.16
N LEU A 128 -21.27 8.29 15.46
CA LEU A 128 -20.57 8.29 14.18
C LEU A 128 -19.40 9.28 14.25
N VAL A 129 -18.22 8.83 13.85
CA VAL A 129 -17.02 9.68 13.68
C VAL A 129 -16.53 9.57 12.25
N ILE A 130 -16.15 10.70 11.64
CA ILE A 130 -15.54 10.73 10.29
C ILE A 130 -14.14 11.33 10.35
N VAL A 131 -13.14 10.60 9.87
CA VAL A 131 -11.74 11.04 9.77
C VAL A 131 -11.43 11.41 8.32
N LEU A 132 -10.92 12.62 8.08
CA LEU A 132 -10.53 13.13 6.76
C LEU A 132 -9.02 13.40 6.71
N GLY A 133 -8.34 12.98 5.65
CA GLY A 133 -6.90 13.23 5.54
C GLY A 133 -6.14 12.44 4.48
N ASP A 134 -4.84 12.33 4.69
CA ASP A 134 -3.92 11.51 3.89
C ASP A 134 -3.37 10.33 4.71
N SER A 135 -2.17 9.85 4.37
CA SER A 135 -1.43 8.82 5.11
C SER A 135 -1.23 9.13 6.61
N HIS A 136 -1.36 10.39 7.05
CA HIS A 136 -1.32 10.79 8.46
C HIS A 136 -2.66 10.57 9.18
N ALA A 137 -3.77 10.48 8.46
CA ALA A 137 -5.03 9.94 8.97
C ALA A 137 -5.05 8.39 8.91
N ASP A 138 -4.24 7.78 8.05
CA ASP A 138 -4.04 6.32 8.05
C ASP A 138 -3.17 5.85 9.22
N MET A 139 -2.04 6.52 9.49
CA MET A 139 -1.10 6.10 10.56
C MET A 139 -1.72 6.08 11.97
N ILE A 140 -2.84 6.77 12.17
CA ILE A 140 -3.57 6.83 13.45
C ILE A 140 -4.68 5.77 13.58
N LYS A 141 -5.08 5.08 12.50
CA LYS A 141 -6.06 3.97 12.51
C LYS A 141 -5.77 2.94 13.63
N PRO A 142 -4.51 2.49 13.87
CA PRO A 142 -4.21 1.52 14.93
C PRO A 142 -4.55 1.96 16.35
N ARG A 143 -4.61 3.27 16.63
CA ARG A 143 -5.06 3.77 17.95
C ARG A 143 -6.55 3.51 18.12
N PHE A 144 -7.35 3.84 17.10
CA PHE A 144 -8.78 3.62 17.12
C PHE A 144 -9.15 2.13 17.14
N VAL A 145 -8.42 1.29 16.41
CA VAL A 145 -8.55 -0.18 16.50
C VAL A 145 -8.29 -0.67 17.92
N LYS A 146 -7.27 -0.13 18.61
CA LYS A 146 -6.99 -0.49 20.02
C LYS A 146 -8.08 -0.01 20.99
N LEU A 147 -8.67 1.15 20.75
CA LEU A 147 -9.79 1.65 21.54
C LEU A 147 -11.07 0.83 21.30
N PHE A 148 -11.30 0.35 20.08
CA PHE A 148 -12.38 -0.58 19.75
C PHE A 148 -12.15 -1.97 20.39
N GLU A 149 -10.94 -2.50 20.37
CA GLU A 149 -10.58 -3.73 21.10
C GLU A 149 -10.80 -3.57 22.61
N ASP A 150 -10.34 -2.45 23.19
CA ASP A 150 -10.52 -2.16 24.63
C ASP A 150 -12.00 -1.99 24.97
N ALA A 151 -12.79 -1.32 24.13
CA ALA A 151 -14.24 -1.21 24.32
C ALA A 151 -14.93 -2.57 24.21
N THR A 152 -14.54 -3.40 23.24
CA THR A 152 -15.07 -4.77 23.05
C THR A 152 -14.77 -5.64 24.27
N ALA A 153 -13.53 -5.64 24.75
CA ALA A 153 -13.08 -6.42 25.92
C ALA A 153 -13.62 -5.88 27.25
N ALA A 154 -13.74 -4.55 27.39
CA ALA A 154 -14.38 -3.90 28.55
C ALA A 154 -15.91 -3.86 28.45
N HIS A 155 -16.48 -4.39 27.37
CA HIS A 155 -17.92 -4.51 27.15
C HIS A 155 -18.67 -3.17 27.14
N GLN A 156 -18.13 -2.20 26.41
CA GLN A 156 -18.64 -0.83 26.25
C GLN A 156 -19.02 -0.56 24.78
N PRO A 157 -20.01 0.31 24.52
CA PRO A 157 -20.32 0.75 23.17
C PRO A 157 -19.13 1.51 22.57
N PHE A 158 -18.98 1.37 21.25
CA PHE A 158 -18.02 2.12 20.43
C PHE A 158 -18.79 2.66 19.21
N PRO A 159 -18.46 3.86 18.70
CA PRO A 159 -19.11 4.43 17.51
C PRO A 159 -18.74 3.66 16.23
N THR A 160 -19.49 3.88 15.14
CA THR A 160 -18.93 3.65 13.80
C THR A 160 -17.85 4.72 13.54
N MET A 161 -16.66 4.31 13.09
CA MET A 161 -15.62 5.26 12.64
C MET A 161 -15.33 5.09 11.16
N VAL A 162 -15.39 6.18 10.40
CA VAL A 162 -15.28 6.21 8.94
C VAL A 162 -14.05 7.02 8.54
N PHE A 163 -13.04 6.36 7.98
CA PHE A 163 -11.80 6.97 7.50
C PHE A 163 -11.95 7.24 6.01
N LYS A 164 -11.97 8.52 5.61
CA LYS A 164 -11.99 9.00 4.22
C LYS A 164 -10.60 9.57 3.91
N THR A 165 -9.65 8.66 3.75
CA THR A 165 -8.22 8.95 3.58
C THR A 165 -7.78 8.65 2.16
N GLU A 166 -6.77 9.36 1.63
CA GLU A 166 -6.12 9.02 0.36
C GLU A 166 -4.64 9.44 0.40
N PHE A 167 -3.72 8.53 0.08
CA PHE A 167 -2.28 8.79 0.19
C PHE A 167 -1.87 10.00 -0.67
N GLY A 168 -1.20 10.98 -0.05
CA GLY A 168 -0.75 12.18 -0.76
C GLY A 168 -1.84 13.19 -1.13
N ARG A 169 -3.05 13.13 -0.54
CA ARG A 169 -4.15 14.05 -0.84
C ARG A 169 -4.62 14.86 0.39
N ALA A 170 -4.36 16.17 0.37
CA ALA A 170 -4.92 17.09 1.34
C ALA A 170 -6.47 17.17 1.27
N PRO A 171 -7.20 17.22 2.40
CA PRO A 171 -8.62 17.59 2.46
C PRO A 171 -8.78 19.12 2.38
N LEU A 172 -8.23 19.73 1.32
CA LEU A 172 -8.26 21.16 1.01
C LEU A 172 -9.00 21.40 -0.32
N SER A 173 -9.48 22.63 -0.56
CA SER A 173 -10.33 22.97 -1.73
C SER A 173 -9.63 22.87 -3.09
N CYS A 174 -8.29 22.87 -3.11
CA CYS A 174 -7.47 22.51 -4.27
C CYS A 174 -7.75 21.08 -4.81
N GLN A 175 -8.31 20.19 -3.98
CA GLN A 175 -8.68 18.82 -4.34
C GLN A 175 -10.18 18.72 -4.52
N ALA A 176 -10.64 18.38 -5.74
CA ALA A 176 -12.06 18.34 -6.08
C ALA A 176 -12.88 17.35 -5.22
N ALA A 177 -12.25 16.30 -4.69
CA ALA A 177 -12.88 15.34 -3.79
C ALA A 177 -13.28 15.95 -2.43
N THR A 178 -12.54 16.95 -1.93
CA THR A 178 -12.80 17.60 -0.65
C THR A 178 -14.22 18.17 -0.57
N ALA A 179 -14.73 18.76 -1.66
CA ALA A 179 -16.10 19.28 -1.70
C ALA A 179 -17.16 18.18 -1.50
N LEU A 180 -16.93 16.97 -2.03
CA LEU A 180 -17.81 15.82 -1.89
C LEU A 180 -17.75 15.24 -0.48
N ASP A 181 -16.55 15.14 0.10
CA ASP A 181 -16.35 14.66 1.47
C ASP A 181 -16.96 15.64 2.49
N VAL A 182 -16.91 16.96 2.22
CA VAL A 182 -17.56 18.01 3.03
C VAL A 182 -19.09 17.97 2.90
N GLU A 183 -19.65 17.83 1.69
CA GLU A 183 -21.10 17.68 1.49
C GLU A 183 -21.61 16.44 2.26
N MET A 184 -20.88 15.33 2.14
CA MET A 184 -21.17 14.08 2.82
C MET A 184 -21.16 14.25 4.36
N VAL A 185 -20.14 14.90 4.93
CA VAL A 185 -20.09 15.18 6.38
C VAL A 185 -21.28 16.03 6.84
N LEU A 186 -21.61 17.11 6.12
CA LEU A 186 -22.72 18.01 6.48
C LEU A 186 -24.10 17.35 6.34
N LYS A 187 -24.21 16.36 5.45
CA LYS A 187 -25.40 15.53 5.22
C LYS A 187 -25.54 14.40 6.26
N ALA A 188 -24.44 13.72 6.58
CA ALA A 188 -24.40 12.61 7.53
C ALA A 188 -24.48 13.07 8.99
N LYS A 189 -23.98 14.28 9.29
CA LYS A 189 -23.95 14.90 10.63
C LYS A 189 -23.37 13.98 11.71
N PRO A 190 -22.10 13.55 11.54
CA PRO A 190 -21.40 12.79 12.58
C PRO A 190 -21.30 13.57 13.89
N GLU A 191 -21.12 12.86 15.00
CA GLU A 191 -20.93 13.47 16.32
C GLU A 191 -19.52 14.04 16.47
N ALA A 192 -18.55 13.54 15.68
CA ALA A 192 -17.24 14.13 15.54
C ALA A 192 -16.66 14.00 14.12
N VAL A 193 -15.84 14.98 13.74
CA VAL A 193 -14.95 14.90 12.57
C VAL A 193 -13.51 15.06 13.05
N LEU A 194 -12.57 14.35 12.44
CA LEU A 194 -11.14 14.48 12.70
C LEU A 194 -10.39 14.79 11.40
N TYR A 195 -9.74 15.93 11.30
CA TYR A 195 -8.78 16.22 10.23
C TYR A 195 -7.38 15.78 10.66
N ALA A 196 -6.70 14.96 9.84
CA ALA A 196 -5.32 14.56 10.07
C ALA A 196 -4.56 14.37 8.74
N PHE A 197 -3.73 15.34 8.37
CA PHE A 197 -2.92 15.32 7.14
C PHE A 197 -1.67 16.17 7.35
N HIS A 198 -0.63 15.93 6.56
CA HIS A 198 0.62 16.70 6.63
C HIS A 198 0.41 18.09 6.01
N TRP A 199 0.41 19.16 6.79
CA TRP A 199 0.07 20.51 6.30
C TRP A 199 1.20 21.10 5.44
N GLU A 200 2.44 21.02 5.91
CA GLU A 200 3.61 21.55 5.21
C GLU A 200 3.84 20.86 3.84
N GLN A 201 3.42 19.60 3.68
CA GLN A 201 3.42 18.91 2.39
C GLN A 201 2.50 19.56 1.31
N TYR A 202 1.44 20.28 1.68
CA TYR A 202 0.51 20.90 0.71
C TYR A 202 0.52 22.43 0.71
N LEU A 203 1.04 23.04 1.78
CA LEU A 203 1.09 24.48 2.01
C LEU A 203 2.54 24.99 2.17
N ARG A 204 3.45 24.55 1.29
CA ARG A 204 4.86 25.00 1.21
C ARG A 204 5.08 26.02 0.07
N PRO A 205 4.56 27.26 0.14
CA PRO A 205 4.57 28.18 -1.00
C PRO A 205 6.00 28.61 -1.40
N GLY A 206 6.45 28.12 -2.56
CA GLY A 206 7.74 28.49 -3.17
C GLY A 206 7.65 29.57 -4.24
N GLY A 207 6.44 29.98 -4.62
CA GLY A 207 6.17 31.07 -5.58
C GLY A 207 6.44 32.45 -4.99
N ALA A 208 6.63 33.44 -5.85
CA ALA A 208 6.98 34.79 -5.42
C ALA A 208 5.75 35.53 -4.87
N VAL A 209 5.95 36.29 -3.78
CA VAL A 209 4.90 37.15 -3.17
C VAL A 209 4.28 38.14 -4.19
N THR A 210 5.01 38.49 -5.24
CA THR A 210 4.59 39.38 -6.32
C THR A 210 3.67 38.76 -7.36
N GLU A 211 3.52 37.42 -7.39
CA GLU A 211 2.71 36.72 -8.41
C GLU A 211 1.21 36.71 -8.06
N GLY A 212 0.87 36.83 -6.76
CA GLY A 212 -0.50 37.01 -6.29
C GLY A 212 -1.28 35.71 -6.09
N LEU A 213 -2.60 35.83 -5.99
CA LEU A 213 -3.53 34.71 -5.78
C LEU A 213 -3.92 34.08 -7.12
N HIS A 214 -3.70 32.78 -7.27
CA HIS A 214 -4.17 31.98 -8.40
C HIS A 214 -5.66 31.63 -8.26
N THR A 215 -6.30 31.25 -9.38
CA THR A 215 -7.71 30.87 -9.41
C THR A 215 -7.90 29.63 -10.29
N PRO A 216 -8.15 28.43 -9.72
CA PRO A 216 -8.16 28.12 -8.28
C PRO A 216 -6.74 28.18 -7.66
N PRO A 217 -6.62 28.39 -6.33
CA PRO A 217 -5.36 28.25 -5.61
C PRO A 217 -4.83 26.81 -5.66
N PRO A 218 -3.57 26.57 -6.09
CA PRO A 218 -3.02 25.23 -6.20
C PRO A 218 -2.44 24.73 -4.87
N CYS A 219 -2.55 23.43 -4.61
CA CYS A 219 -1.78 22.77 -3.54
C CYS A 219 -0.42 22.30 -4.04
N CYS A 220 0.57 22.29 -3.16
CA CYS A 220 1.84 21.61 -3.42
C CYS A 220 1.60 20.11 -3.61
N LYS A 221 2.42 19.47 -4.44
CA LYS A 221 2.40 18.02 -4.58
C LYS A 221 2.85 17.33 -3.30
N SER A 222 2.38 16.10 -3.11
CA SER A 222 2.88 15.18 -2.10
C SER A 222 4.38 14.87 -2.28
N MET A 223 5.01 14.32 -1.25
CA MET A 223 6.37 13.75 -1.30
C MET A 223 7.54 14.72 -1.57
N PHE A 224 7.29 16.03 -1.57
CA PHE A 224 8.32 17.06 -1.77
C PHE A 224 9.15 16.91 -3.07
N ASP A 225 8.53 16.38 -4.14
CA ASP A 225 9.16 16.22 -5.46
C ASP A 225 9.39 17.54 -6.21
N ASP A 226 8.94 18.67 -5.64
CA ASP A 226 9.19 20.01 -6.17
C ASP A 226 9.36 21.10 -5.10
N ASP A 227 9.99 22.19 -5.55
CA ASP A 227 10.12 23.47 -4.83
C ASP A 227 8.76 24.19 -4.62
N CYS A 228 7.63 23.61 -5.06
CA CYS A 228 6.28 24.21 -5.09
C CYS A 228 6.23 25.69 -5.57
N LYS A 229 7.04 26.02 -6.58
CA LYS A 229 7.17 27.39 -7.15
C LYS A 229 5.90 27.97 -7.78
N TYR A 230 4.85 27.16 -7.93
CA TYR A 230 3.55 27.58 -8.48
C TYR A 230 2.52 27.94 -7.39
N GLN A 231 2.81 27.70 -6.10
CA GLN A 231 1.98 28.16 -4.99
C GLN A 231 2.63 29.38 -4.35
N THR A 232 1.91 30.51 -4.32
CA THR A 232 2.34 31.70 -3.60
C THR A 232 1.85 31.68 -2.14
N PRO A 233 2.41 32.52 -1.25
CA PRO A 233 1.87 32.64 0.11
C PRO A 233 0.40 33.08 0.15
N ALA A 234 -0.09 33.79 -0.86
CA ALA A 234 -1.50 34.16 -0.97
C ALA A 234 -2.41 32.95 -1.27
N ASP A 235 -1.93 31.99 -2.08
CA ASP A 235 -2.66 30.75 -2.33
C ASP A 235 -2.80 29.91 -1.06
N ALA A 236 -1.70 29.77 -0.29
CA ALA A 236 -1.71 29.04 0.97
C ALA A 236 -2.65 29.69 2.02
N ASP A 237 -2.67 31.03 2.10
CA ASP A 237 -3.58 31.76 2.97
C ASP A 237 -5.06 31.64 2.52
N ALA A 238 -5.33 31.61 1.21
CA ALA A 238 -6.68 31.38 0.69
C ALA A 238 -7.19 29.96 0.96
N LEU A 239 -6.37 28.93 0.70
CA LEU A 239 -6.70 27.53 0.97
C LEU A 239 -7.03 27.30 2.46
N LEU A 240 -6.24 27.91 3.36
CA LEU A 240 -6.49 27.80 4.79
C LEU A 240 -7.74 28.58 5.22
N ALA A 241 -8.04 29.74 4.62
CA ALA A 241 -9.26 30.49 4.90
C ALA A 241 -10.53 29.75 4.44
N GLU A 242 -10.49 29.08 3.29
CA GLU A 242 -11.58 28.23 2.78
C GLU A 242 -11.78 26.97 3.65
N TRP A 243 -10.69 26.34 4.12
CA TRP A 243 -10.74 25.27 5.10
C TRP A 243 -11.30 25.75 6.45
N GLN A 244 -10.88 26.92 6.94
CA GLN A 244 -11.40 27.53 8.17
C GLN A 244 -12.92 27.75 8.07
N ALA A 245 -13.41 28.29 6.95
CA ALA A 245 -14.84 28.50 6.71
C ALA A 245 -15.61 27.17 6.62
N THR A 246 -15.00 26.14 6.03
CA THR A 246 -15.54 24.77 5.95
C THR A 246 -15.71 24.16 7.34
N VAL A 247 -14.68 24.20 8.17
CA VAL A 247 -14.74 23.69 9.55
C VAL A 247 -15.71 24.49 10.41
N ALA A 248 -15.74 25.82 10.25
CA ALA A 248 -16.71 26.67 10.94
C ALA A 248 -18.17 26.32 10.57
N ASN A 249 -18.44 25.90 9.33
CA ASN A 249 -19.77 25.44 8.94
C ASN A 249 -20.15 24.12 9.64
N MET A 250 -19.19 23.20 9.80
CA MET A 250 -19.40 21.94 10.53
C MET A 250 -19.66 22.17 12.03
N THR A 251 -18.88 23.04 12.69
CA THR A 251 -19.08 23.34 14.12
C THR A 251 -20.37 24.10 14.38
N HIS A 252 -20.76 25.06 13.52
CA HIS A 252 -22.09 25.69 13.58
C HIS A 252 -23.24 24.70 13.31
N ALA A 253 -23.01 23.62 12.56
CA ALA A 253 -23.98 22.54 12.38
C ALA A 253 -24.08 21.58 13.59
N GLY A 254 -23.27 21.79 14.64
CA GLY A 254 -23.26 20.99 15.87
C GLY A 254 -22.25 19.83 15.88
N ILE A 255 -21.41 19.70 14.85
CA ILE A 255 -20.41 18.64 14.74
C ILE A 255 -19.16 19.03 15.55
N ARG A 256 -18.66 18.14 16.42
CA ARG A 256 -17.38 18.38 17.11
C ARG A 256 -16.23 18.15 16.13
N VAL A 257 -15.57 19.20 15.66
CA VAL A 257 -14.39 19.03 14.79
C VAL A 257 -13.11 19.02 15.62
N TYR A 258 -12.32 17.97 15.43
CA TYR A 258 -10.97 17.80 15.90
C TYR A 258 -9.99 17.97 14.74
N VAL A 259 -8.81 18.52 15.03
CA VAL A 259 -7.78 18.81 14.02
C VAL A 259 -6.43 18.42 14.58
N VAL A 260 -5.69 17.56 13.88
CA VAL A 260 -4.29 17.25 14.20
C VAL A 260 -3.41 18.41 13.73
N GLN A 261 -2.65 18.97 14.66
CA GLN A 261 -1.59 19.92 14.34
C GLN A 261 -0.43 19.21 13.63
N GLU A 262 0.35 19.97 12.84
CA GLU A 262 1.65 19.51 12.37
C GLU A 262 2.48 18.93 13.54
N HIS A 263 2.69 17.63 13.52
CA HIS A 263 3.37 16.87 14.55
C HIS A 263 4.88 16.87 14.30
N VAL A 264 5.67 16.57 15.33
CA VAL A 264 7.13 16.61 15.19
C VAL A 264 7.62 15.67 14.09
N GLU A 265 8.42 16.19 13.15
CA GLU A 265 9.12 15.44 12.11
C GLU A 265 10.55 16.00 11.93
N ASP A 266 11.47 15.14 11.49
CA ASP A 266 12.91 15.40 11.33
C ASP A 266 13.48 14.17 10.59
N GLY A 267 14.46 14.36 9.70
CA GLY A 267 15.20 13.24 9.10
C GLY A 267 15.83 12.31 10.15
N LYS A 268 16.10 12.81 11.36
CA LYS A 268 16.52 11.98 12.50
C LYS A 268 15.53 10.88 12.87
N PHE A 269 14.23 10.99 12.58
CA PHE A 269 13.28 9.91 12.81
C PHE A 269 13.41 8.78 11.80
N TYR A 270 13.92 9.05 10.59
CA TYR A 270 14.05 8.05 9.54
C TYR A 270 15.21 7.09 9.82
N TYR A 271 14.87 5.87 10.25
CA TYR A 271 15.84 4.85 10.67
C TYR A 271 16.91 4.53 9.61
N VAL A 272 16.60 4.72 8.32
CA VAL A 272 17.51 4.46 7.19
C VAL A 272 18.80 5.28 7.30
N TYR A 273 18.71 6.54 7.71
CA TYR A 273 19.90 7.39 7.87
C TYR A 273 20.80 6.93 9.03
N TRP A 274 20.27 6.16 9.98
CA TRP A 274 21.04 5.60 11.10
C TRP A 274 21.86 4.38 10.66
N LEU A 275 21.58 3.79 9.50
CA LEU A 275 22.23 2.55 9.05
C LEU A 275 23.64 2.80 8.49
N ASN A 276 24.50 1.80 8.67
CA ASN A 276 25.82 1.69 8.07
C ASN A 276 26.08 0.20 7.77
N GLY A 277 25.70 -0.24 6.56
CA GLY A 277 25.61 -1.66 6.24
C GLY A 277 24.68 -2.40 7.22
N GLN A 278 25.15 -3.51 7.78
CA GLN A 278 24.41 -4.29 8.81
C GLN A 278 24.57 -3.76 10.25
N SER A 279 25.03 -2.52 10.41
CA SER A 279 25.17 -1.86 11.72
C SER A 279 24.32 -0.60 11.79
N VAL A 280 24.07 -0.14 13.01
CA VAL A 280 23.48 1.18 13.28
C VAL A 280 24.60 2.08 13.79
N LYS A 281 24.70 3.28 13.25
CA LYS A 281 25.52 4.39 13.74
C LYS A 281 25.10 4.73 15.18
N GLU A 282 25.86 5.59 15.86
CA GLU A 282 25.38 6.17 17.11
C GLU A 282 24.06 6.90 16.83
N GLY A 283 22.96 6.43 17.43
CA GLY A 283 21.61 6.81 17.04
C GLY A 283 21.38 8.31 17.27
N PRO A 284 20.68 9.01 16.36
CA PRO A 284 20.54 10.46 16.48
C PRO A 284 19.86 10.83 17.80
N GLY A 285 20.47 11.80 18.50
CA GLY A 285 19.89 12.36 19.71
C GLY A 285 18.50 12.97 19.46
N PRO A 286 17.69 13.14 20.52
CA PRO A 286 16.31 13.60 20.40
C PRO A 286 16.16 14.90 19.61
N VAL A 287 15.01 15.06 18.97
CA VAL A 287 14.57 16.31 18.34
C VAL A 287 14.12 17.25 19.44
N SER A 288 14.63 18.47 19.47
CA SER A 288 14.14 19.50 20.40
C SER A 288 12.80 20.02 19.90
N LEU A 289 11.76 19.84 20.71
CA LEU A 289 10.40 20.30 20.40
C LEU A 289 10.34 21.82 20.22
N ASP A 290 11.10 22.56 21.03
CA ASP A 290 11.18 24.02 20.93
C ASP A 290 11.91 24.47 19.66
N ALA A 291 12.96 23.76 19.24
CA ALA A 291 13.63 24.04 17.96
C ALA A 291 12.69 23.77 16.77
N TYR A 292 12.02 22.60 16.76
CA TYR A 292 11.01 22.25 15.75
C TYR A 292 9.89 23.30 15.68
N ARG A 293 9.25 23.61 16.82
CA ARG A 293 8.19 24.63 16.93
C ARG A 293 8.67 26.07 16.69
N ASN A 294 9.98 26.33 16.62
CA ASN A 294 10.51 27.63 16.22
C ASN A 294 10.66 27.72 14.69
N VAL A 295 11.03 26.63 14.01
CA VAL A 295 11.14 26.58 12.54
C VAL A 295 9.75 26.62 11.89
N HIS A 296 8.85 25.71 12.27
CA HIS A 296 7.54 25.55 11.62
C HIS A 296 6.46 26.52 12.16
N ARG A 297 6.83 27.45 13.07
CA ARG A 297 5.92 28.43 13.67
C ARG A 297 5.05 29.20 12.66
N PRO A 298 5.55 29.64 11.48
CA PRO A 298 4.74 30.37 10.51
C PRO A 298 3.56 29.56 9.96
N MET A 299 3.66 28.22 9.94
CA MET A 299 2.58 27.32 9.56
C MET A 299 1.73 26.94 10.79
N MET A 300 2.38 26.46 11.86
CA MET A 300 1.69 26.02 13.08
C MET A 300 0.76 27.09 13.66
N ALA A 301 1.21 28.35 13.73
CA ALA A 301 0.40 29.45 14.26
C ALA A 301 -0.81 29.81 13.36
N LYS A 302 -0.71 29.58 12.05
CA LYS A 302 -1.84 29.74 11.12
C LYS A 302 -2.87 28.62 11.34
N ILE A 303 -2.44 27.37 11.49
CA ILE A 303 -3.30 26.21 11.77
C ILE A 303 -4.00 26.37 13.13
N GLU A 304 -3.27 26.78 14.18
CA GLU A 304 -3.82 27.09 15.51
C GLU A 304 -4.91 28.17 15.44
N ALA A 305 -4.61 29.29 14.77
CA ALA A 305 -5.55 30.40 14.62
C ALA A 305 -6.80 29.97 13.82
N ALA A 306 -6.63 29.26 12.71
CA ALA A 306 -7.74 28.77 11.89
C ALA A 306 -8.63 27.79 12.66
N THR A 307 -8.03 26.79 13.32
CA THR A 307 -8.73 25.81 14.16
C THR A 307 -9.54 26.50 15.27
N THR A 308 -8.93 27.49 15.93
CA THR A 308 -9.58 28.29 16.99
C THR A 308 -10.74 29.13 16.45
N ASN A 309 -10.53 29.87 15.36
CA ASN A 309 -11.53 30.73 14.73
C ASN A 309 -12.72 29.93 14.18
N ALA A 310 -12.49 28.67 13.79
CA ALA A 310 -13.52 27.75 13.34
C ALA A 310 -14.26 27.03 14.50
N GLY A 311 -13.89 27.27 15.76
CA GLY A 311 -14.50 26.63 16.93
C GLY A 311 -14.15 25.14 17.08
N ALA A 312 -13.06 24.69 16.47
CA ALA A 312 -12.60 23.31 16.49
C ALA A 312 -11.55 23.06 17.60
N THR A 313 -11.30 21.79 17.91
CA THR A 313 -10.33 21.37 18.94
C THR A 313 -9.05 20.85 18.29
N LEU A 314 -7.93 21.51 18.55
CA LEU A 314 -6.62 21.03 18.10
C LEU A 314 -6.12 19.88 19.00
N LEU A 315 -5.55 18.85 18.38
CA LEU A 315 -4.83 17.75 18.99
C LEU A 315 -3.35 17.86 18.59
N ASP A 316 -2.45 17.77 19.56
CA ASP A 316 -1.00 17.86 19.35
C ASP A 316 -0.35 16.54 19.78
N PHE A 317 0.26 15.81 18.84
CA PHE A 317 0.89 14.52 19.15
C PHE A 317 2.18 14.66 19.99
N SER A 318 2.77 15.85 20.10
CA SER A 318 3.96 16.07 20.94
C SER A 318 3.68 15.89 22.45
N ASP A 319 2.42 16.02 22.90
CA ASP A 319 2.01 15.69 24.27
C ASP A 319 2.18 14.19 24.59
N ASP A 320 1.91 13.30 23.62
CA ASP A 320 2.09 11.86 23.75
C ASP A 320 3.50 11.39 23.34
N LEU A 321 4.17 12.09 22.41
CA LEU A 321 5.45 11.65 21.83
C LEU A 321 6.68 12.23 22.53
N CYS A 322 6.62 13.44 23.09
CA CYS A 322 7.77 14.20 23.58
C CYS A 322 7.75 14.38 25.11
N TRP A 323 8.92 14.50 25.75
CA TRP A 323 9.05 14.67 27.19
C TRP A 323 10.14 15.69 27.52
N ASN A 324 9.88 16.62 28.45
CA ASN A 324 10.80 17.71 28.82
C ASN A 324 11.37 18.49 27.62
N GLY A 325 10.55 18.77 26.60
CA GLY A 325 10.96 19.48 25.38
C GLY A 325 11.81 18.66 24.40
N GLN A 326 11.94 17.34 24.61
CA GLN A 326 12.71 16.41 23.79
C GLN A 326 11.82 15.31 23.23
N CYS A 327 11.86 15.11 21.92
CA CYS A 327 11.17 14.06 21.20
C CYS A 327 12.19 13.01 20.80
N TYR A 328 12.23 11.89 21.51
CA TYR A 328 13.16 10.80 21.22
C TYR A 328 12.73 10.02 19.98
N VAL A 329 13.71 9.70 19.14
CA VAL A 329 13.51 8.94 17.90
C VAL A 329 13.18 7.46 18.15
N THR A 330 13.30 6.97 19.39
CA THR A 330 13.05 5.59 19.83
C THR A 330 12.21 5.51 21.11
N ASN A 331 11.65 4.33 21.39
CA ASN A 331 11.03 3.97 22.68
C ASN A 331 12.08 3.50 23.72
N GLY A 332 11.66 3.09 24.92
CA GLY A 332 12.57 2.66 26.00
C GLY A 332 13.36 1.38 25.70
N GLN A 333 12.94 0.63 24.67
CA GLN A 333 13.49 -0.63 24.19
C GLN A 333 14.42 -0.43 22.97
N GLY A 334 14.53 0.80 22.46
CA GLY A 334 15.38 1.14 21.32
C GLY A 334 14.74 0.90 19.95
N ASP A 335 13.45 0.57 19.87
CA ASP A 335 12.74 0.52 18.59
C ASP A 335 12.44 1.95 18.08
N PRO A 336 12.55 2.24 16.78
CA PRO A 336 12.18 3.55 16.24
C PRO A 336 10.71 3.91 16.49
N VAL A 337 10.41 5.20 16.66
CA VAL A 337 9.04 5.72 16.87
C VAL A 337 8.29 5.87 15.54
N TYR A 338 9.01 6.18 14.46
CA TYR A 338 8.49 6.45 13.11
C TYR A 338 8.93 5.36 12.13
N GLY A 339 8.20 5.23 11.02
CA GLY A 339 8.56 4.37 9.90
C GLY A 339 9.50 5.08 8.92
N ASP A 340 9.29 6.37 8.69
CA ASP A 340 10.15 7.25 7.89
C ASP A 340 10.47 8.56 8.66
N SER A 341 10.56 9.71 7.99
CA SER A 341 10.80 11.01 8.61
C SER A 341 9.59 11.58 9.36
N ASN A 342 8.35 11.16 9.03
CA ASN A 342 7.12 11.80 9.54
C ASN A 342 5.92 10.89 9.77
N HIS A 343 5.85 9.70 9.16
CA HIS A 343 4.82 8.72 9.46
C HIS A 343 5.15 7.90 10.71
N LEU A 344 4.22 7.86 11.67
CA LEU A 344 4.31 7.05 12.88
C LEU A 344 4.08 5.56 12.56
N ARG A 345 4.86 4.67 13.20
CA ARG A 345 4.64 3.22 13.11
C ARG A 345 3.28 2.86 13.70
N ALA A 346 2.64 1.84 13.14
CA ALA A 346 1.40 1.29 13.68
C ALA A 346 1.50 0.95 15.18
N SER A 347 2.60 0.30 15.57
CA SER A 347 2.92 -0.06 16.96
C SER A 347 3.05 1.16 17.89
N THR A 348 3.63 2.26 17.41
CA THR A 348 3.72 3.55 18.11
C THR A 348 2.34 4.17 18.29
N ALA A 349 1.63 4.39 17.18
CA ALA A 349 0.33 5.07 17.19
C ALA A 349 -0.68 4.36 18.10
N ARG A 350 -0.76 3.02 17.96
CA ARG A 350 -1.55 2.12 18.80
C ARG A 350 -1.27 2.28 20.29
N THR A 351 0.01 2.37 20.66
CA THR A 351 0.46 2.34 22.06
C THR A 351 0.39 3.70 22.76
N TYR A 352 0.80 4.77 22.07
CA TYR A 352 1.15 6.04 22.71
C TYR A 352 0.20 7.21 22.43
N LEU A 353 -0.48 7.29 21.27
CA LEU A 353 -1.31 8.46 20.90
C LEU A 353 -2.65 8.55 21.66
N SER A 354 -2.60 8.69 22.99
CA SER A 354 -3.78 8.77 23.85
C SER A 354 -4.52 10.11 23.83
N VAL A 355 -4.00 11.12 23.14
CA VAL A 355 -4.70 12.38 22.80
C VAL A 355 -5.87 12.13 21.84
N LEU A 356 -5.80 11.09 21.00
CA LEU A 356 -6.88 10.68 20.09
C LEU A 356 -8.07 10.04 20.81
N ASP A 357 -7.90 9.56 22.05
CA ASP A 357 -8.96 8.90 22.83
C ASP A 357 -10.18 9.82 23.01
N ALA A 358 -9.97 11.14 23.04
CA ALA A 358 -11.02 12.13 23.18
C ALA A 358 -11.98 12.20 21.98
N VAL A 359 -11.56 11.74 20.79
CA VAL A 359 -12.36 11.77 19.56
C VAL A 359 -13.54 10.78 19.63
N VAL A 360 -13.37 9.68 20.39
CA VAL A 360 -14.36 8.58 20.52
C VAL A 360 -15.01 8.49 21.90
N ALA A 361 -14.68 9.40 22.83
CA ALA A 361 -15.15 9.34 24.19
C ALA A 361 -16.66 9.68 24.31
N GLN A 362 -17.47 8.64 24.54
CA GLN A 362 -18.91 8.72 24.81
C GLN A 362 -19.30 8.04 26.14
N SER A 363 -20.56 8.15 26.55
CA SER A 363 -21.08 7.53 27.79
C SER A 363 -21.61 6.09 27.56
N PRO A 364 -21.48 5.16 28.54
CA PRO A 364 -21.66 3.69 28.37
C PRO A 364 -23.14 3.22 28.52
N PRO A 365 -23.57 1.90 28.37
CA PRO A 365 -22.79 0.62 28.47
C PRO A 365 -23.25 -0.66 27.63
N ALA A 366 -22.51 -1.79 27.78
CA ALA A 366 -22.95 -3.24 27.82
C ALA A 366 -23.01 -4.20 26.55
N PRO A 367 -22.91 -5.57 26.69
CA PRO A 367 -22.40 -6.54 25.63
C PRO A 367 -23.11 -7.93 25.37
N VAL A 368 -22.53 -8.82 24.50
CA VAL A 368 -22.56 -10.36 24.33
C VAL A 368 -22.57 -10.79 22.81
N GLY A 369 -22.11 -11.93 22.23
CA GLY A 369 -21.50 -13.25 22.62
C GLY A 369 -21.09 -14.18 21.39
N THR A 370 -20.75 -15.49 21.56
CA THR A 370 -20.09 -16.42 20.55
C THR A 370 -20.66 -17.90 20.50
N GLU A 371 -20.21 -19.00 19.80
CA GLU A 371 -18.95 -19.39 19.09
C GLU A 371 -19.01 -20.42 17.85
N PRO A 372 -18.66 -21.76 17.81
CA PRO A 372 -17.84 -22.34 16.69
C PRO A 372 -18.06 -23.79 16.05
N SER A 373 -17.82 -23.91 14.72
CA SER A 373 -17.09 -24.93 13.84
C SER A 373 -17.02 -26.49 14.03
N ALA A 374 -16.91 -27.27 12.91
CA ALA A 374 -16.15 -28.57 12.73
C ALA A 374 -16.06 -29.10 11.24
N ALA A 375 -15.12 -30.00 10.87
CA ALA A 375 -14.85 -30.51 9.48
C ALA A 375 -14.20 -31.95 9.37
N THR A 376 -13.90 -32.52 8.16
CA THR A 376 -13.06 -33.75 7.95
C THR A 376 -12.51 -33.97 6.49
N THR A 377 -11.67 -35.00 6.23
CA THR A 377 -10.60 -35.04 5.16
C THR A 377 -10.58 -36.23 4.15
N LYS A 378 -9.55 -36.32 3.27
CA LYS A 378 -9.33 -37.32 2.16
C LYS A 378 -7.86 -37.85 2.06
N SER A 379 -7.55 -38.74 1.08
CA SER A 379 -6.21 -39.40 0.87
C SER A 379 -6.08 -40.10 -0.54
N PRO A 380 -4.98 -40.79 -0.98
CA PRO A 380 -3.88 -40.16 -1.76
C PRO A 380 -3.31 -40.94 -3.00
N SER A 381 -2.49 -40.32 -3.91
CA SER A 381 -1.42 -41.01 -4.74
C SER A 381 -0.59 -40.19 -5.78
N ASP A 382 0.64 -40.67 -6.05
CA ASP A 382 1.79 -40.26 -6.92
C ASP A 382 1.75 -39.15 -8.01
N GLN A 383 2.67 -38.16 -7.88
CA GLN A 383 3.13 -37.23 -8.95
C GLN A 383 4.38 -36.38 -8.59
N GLN A 384 4.69 -35.38 -9.43
CA GLN A 384 5.85 -34.45 -9.49
C GLN A 384 6.31 -33.81 -8.16
N PRO A 385 7.50 -33.16 -8.12
CA PRO A 385 7.88 -32.24 -7.04
C PRO A 385 6.80 -31.18 -6.85
N ASN A 386 6.20 -31.16 -5.67
CA ASN A 386 5.01 -30.37 -5.33
C ASN A 386 5.17 -29.98 -3.85
N PRO A 387 5.08 -28.70 -3.47
CA PRO A 387 5.41 -28.25 -2.11
C PRO A 387 4.45 -28.85 -1.07
N SER A 388 3.24 -29.23 -1.49
CA SER A 388 2.26 -29.90 -0.64
C SER A 388 2.49 -31.41 -0.47
N ARG A 389 3.32 -32.02 -1.33
CA ARG A 389 3.76 -33.42 -1.20
C ARG A 389 4.94 -33.58 -0.25
N GLU A 390 5.69 -32.49 0.01
CA GLU A 390 6.88 -32.55 0.83
C GLU A 390 6.55 -32.83 2.30
N LYS A 391 7.14 -33.89 2.86
CA LYS A 391 7.07 -34.15 4.29
C LYS A 391 7.67 -32.97 5.04
N ARG A 392 6.92 -32.38 5.99
CA ARG A 392 7.42 -31.29 6.83
C ARG A 392 8.63 -31.73 7.66
N MET A 393 9.81 -31.26 7.27
CA MET A 393 11.10 -31.51 7.91
C MET A 393 11.43 -30.45 8.96
N GLN A 394 10.86 -29.24 8.84
CA GLN A 394 11.14 -28.11 9.74
C GLN A 394 9.85 -27.34 10.10
N ALA A 395 9.85 -26.75 11.30
CA ALA A 395 8.86 -25.75 11.69
C ALA A 395 9.19 -24.42 11.01
N THR A 396 8.16 -23.69 10.59
CA THR A 396 8.31 -22.39 9.91
C THR A 396 8.88 -21.36 10.88
N THR A 397 10.06 -20.84 10.57
CA THR A 397 10.66 -19.75 11.35
C THR A 397 10.17 -18.39 10.86
N TYR A 398 10.19 -17.40 11.74
CA TYR A 398 9.87 -16.01 11.40
C TYR A 398 10.69 -15.48 10.22
N ARG A 399 11.99 -15.84 10.14
CA ARG A 399 12.86 -15.47 9.00
C ARG A 399 12.39 -16.08 7.68
N GLN A 400 11.96 -17.34 7.66
CA GLN A 400 11.41 -17.97 6.45
C GLN A 400 10.08 -17.33 6.04
N ALA A 401 9.24 -16.97 7.01
CA ALA A 401 7.99 -16.26 6.77
C ALA A 401 8.25 -14.88 6.12
N ILE A 402 9.01 -13.98 6.76
CA ILE A 402 9.25 -12.63 6.21
C ILE A 402 10.09 -12.61 4.94
N GLN A 403 10.89 -13.65 4.67
CA GLN A 403 11.66 -13.73 3.43
C GLN A 403 10.79 -14.02 2.21
N ALA A 404 9.59 -14.61 2.39
CA ALA A 404 8.67 -14.88 1.28
C ALA A 404 8.13 -13.61 0.62
N GLY A 405 7.75 -12.60 1.40
CA GLY A 405 7.30 -11.30 0.88
C GLY A 405 8.37 -10.53 0.08
N LYS A 406 9.66 -10.88 0.26
CA LYS A 406 10.76 -10.31 -0.54
C LYS A 406 10.93 -10.97 -1.92
N ASP A 407 10.18 -12.02 -2.24
CA ASP A 407 10.29 -12.74 -3.52
C ASP A 407 9.38 -12.16 -4.63
N ILE A 408 8.93 -10.90 -4.49
CA ILE A 408 8.13 -10.11 -5.45
C ILE A 408 9.05 -9.13 -6.21
N GLY A 409 8.62 -8.65 -7.39
CA GLY A 409 9.27 -7.52 -8.07
C GLY A 409 10.62 -7.89 -8.69
N ALA A 410 11.70 -7.22 -8.29
CA ALA A 410 13.03 -7.38 -8.90
C ALA A 410 13.56 -8.84 -8.91
N VAL A 411 13.07 -9.71 -8.03
CA VAL A 411 13.41 -11.15 -8.03
C VAL A 411 12.79 -11.89 -9.24
N TRP A 412 11.64 -11.43 -9.76
CA TRP A 412 11.00 -11.94 -10.98
C TRP A 412 11.69 -11.46 -12.25
N GLU A 413 12.27 -10.25 -12.22
CA GLU A 413 12.94 -9.61 -13.37
C GLU A 413 14.37 -10.13 -13.61
N LYS A 414 14.94 -10.81 -12.62
CA LYS A 414 16.34 -11.26 -12.63
C LYS A 414 16.63 -12.21 -13.80
N GLY A 415 17.46 -11.74 -14.74
CA GLY A 415 17.89 -12.50 -15.92
C GLY A 415 17.15 -12.13 -17.20
N LEU A 416 16.23 -11.16 -17.15
CA LEU A 416 15.56 -10.57 -18.30
C LEU A 416 16.17 -9.20 -18.67
N SER A 417 15.82 -8.69 -19.84
CA SER A 417 16.15 -7.34 -20.30
C SER A 417 14.87 -6.56 -20.60
N PHE A 418 14.81 -5.27 -20.26
CA PHE A 418 13.66 -4.41 -20.62
C PHE A 418 13.58 -4.17 -22.13
N LEU A 419 12.36 -4.08 -22.65
CA LEU A 419 12.11 -3.56 -24.00
C LEU A 419 12.29 -2.04 -24.03
N ASN A 420 12.66 -1.52 -25.20
CA ASN A 420 12.81 -0.08 -25.43
C ASN A 420 11.90 0.40 -26.57
N ALA A 421 11.90 1.72 -26.82
CA ALA A 421 11.13 2.38 -27.89
C ALA A 421 11.38 1.84 -29.31
N THR A 422 12.49 1.11 -29.54
CA THR A 422 12.83 0.52 -30.85
C THR A 422 12.47 -0.97 -30.98
N SER A 423 11.83 -1.57 -29.96
CA SER A 423 11.46 -2.98 -29.99
C SER A 423 10.36 -3.29 -31.01
N PRO A 424 10.49 -4.35 -31.85
CA PRO A 424 9.44 -4.77 -32.78
C PRO A 424 8.17 -5.27 -32.06
N TYR A 425 8.27 -5.62 -30.77
CA TYR A 425 7.15 -6.06 -29.93
C TYR A 425 6.37 -4.89 -29.30
N GLY A 426 6.73 -3.64 -29.64
CA GLY A 426 6.17 -2.41 -29.09
C GLY A 426 6.64 -2.14 -27.66
N TYR A 427 6.93 -0.87 -27.37
CA TYR A 427 7.37 -0.45 -26.03
C TYR A 427 6.23 -0.44 -25.00
N HIS A 428 6.58 -0.77 -23.76
CA HIS A 428 5.77 -0.63 -22.56
C HIS A 428 6.75 -0.65 -21.36
N ALA A 429 6.48 0.11 -20.28
CA ALA A 429 7.45 0.35 -19.21
C ALA A 429 7.95 -0.93 -18.50
N HIS A 430 7.03 -1.87 -18.23
CA HIS A 430 7.35 -3.16 -17.57
C HIS A 430 7.62 -4.31 -18.57
N ALA A 431 7.55 -4.05 -19.88
CA ALA A 431 7.74 -5.12 -20.85
C ALA A 431 9.21 -5.56 -20.93
N GLN A 432 9.42 -6.87 -20.93
CA GLN A 432 10.74 -7.50 -20.84
C GLN A 432 10.90 -8.62 -21.86
N VAL A 433 12.15 -9.01 -22.11
CA VAL A 433 12.52 -10.12 -22.99
C VAL A 433 13.56 -11.01 -22.32
N LEU A 434 13.37 -12.32 -22.45
CA LEU A 434 14.35 -13.35 -22.17
C LEU A 434 14.83 -13.92 -23.51
N ASN A 435 16.15 -14.09 -23.65
CA ASN A 435 16.80 -14.64 -24.83
C ASN A 435 16.41 -13.92 -26.17
N PRO A 436 16.62 -12.58 -26.29
CA PRO A 436 16.28 -11.82 -27.51
C PRO A 436 17.10 -12.25 -28.73
N GLY A 437 16.58 -12.05 -29.95
CA GLY A 437 17.32 -12.32 -31.20
C GLY A 437 17.42 -13.81 -31.55
N HIS A 438 16.59 -14.65 -30.93
CA HIS A 438 16.55 -16.11 -31.08
C HIS A 438 15.17 -16.59 -31.54
N GLU A 439 14.40 -15.73 -32.21
CA GLU A 439 13.03 -15.98 -32.68
C GLU A 439 12.96 -17.16 -33.66
N ALA A 440 14.08 -17.47 -34.33
CA ALA A 440 14.24 -18.66 -35.18
C ALA A 440 14.20 -19.99 -34.41
N ASN A 441 14.43 -19.99 -33.09
CA ASN A 441 14.23 -21.14 -32.20
C ASN A 441 12.78 -21.22 -31.67
N GLY A 442 11.91 -20.31 -32.12
CA GLY A 442 10.58 -20.07 -31.59
C GLY A 442 10.47 -18.69 -30.91
N LEU A 443 9.29 -18.10 -30.98
CA LEU A 443 8.89 -16.89 -30.28
C LEU A 443 7.69 -17.20 -29.38
N VAL A 444 7.77 -16.79 -28.11
CA VAL A 444 6.67 -16.79 -27.15
C VAL A 444 6.31 -15.35 -26.80
N ILE A 445 5.02 -15.02 -26.79
CA ILE A 445 4.53 -13.76 -26.23
C ILE A 445 3.64 -14.07 -25.03
N VAL A 446 4.03 -13.60 -23.85
CA VAL A 446 3.30 -13.73 -22.59
C VAL A 446 2.53 -12.44 -22.33
N LEU A 447 1.22 -12.56 -22.12
CA LEU A 447 0.27 -11.47 -21.87
C LEU A 447 -0.33 -11.62 -20.47
N GLY A 448 -0.33 -10.55 -19.69
CA GLY A 448 -0.86 -10.61 -18.33
C GLY A 448 -0.49 -9.45 -17.42
N ASP A 449 -0.62 -9.70 -16.13
CA ASP A 449 -0.25 -8.82 -15.03
C ASP A 449 0.90 -9.42 -14.20
N SER A 450 0.98 -9.07 -12.92
CA SER A 450 1.94 -9.63 -11.96
C SER A 450 1.90 -11.16 -11.84
N HIS A 451 0.79 -11.83 -12.21
CA HIS A 451 0.69 -13.29 -12.24
C HIS A 451 1.40 -13.92 -13.46
N ALA A 452 1.66 -13.13 -14.51
CA ALA A 452 2.61 -13.48 -15.58
C ALA A 452 4.06 -13.07 -15.24
N ASP A 453 4.27 -12.13 -14.31
CA ASP A 453 5.60 -11.79 -13.80
C ASP A 453 6.14 -12.85 -12.82
N MET A 454 5.33 -13.30 -11.86
CA MET A 454 5.76 -14.26 -10.82
C MET A 454 6.30 -15.60 -11.36
N ILE A 455 5.93 -15.97 -12.59
CA ILE A 455 6.37 -17.18 -13.28
C ILE A 455 7.66 -17.00 -14.10
N LYS A 456 8.14 -15.77 -14.33
CA LYS A 456 9.41 -15.49 -15.03
C LYS A 456 10.59 -16.32 -14.48
N PRO A 457 10.77 -16.51 -13.15
CA PRO A 457 11.82 -17.36 -12.59
C PRO A 457 11.83 -18.82 -13.07
N ARG A 458 10.68 -19.36 -13.51
CA ARG A 458 10.62 -20.70 -14.16
C ARG A 458 11.19 -20.66 -15.56
N PHE A 459 10.78 -19.70 -16.38
CA PHE A 459 11.27 -19.56 -17.74
C PHE A 459 12.77 -19.25 -17.78
N VAL A 460 13.26 -18.42 -16.84
CA VAL A 460 14.71 -18.20 -16.63
C VAL A 460 15.41 -19.52 -16.31
N LYS A 461 14.86 -20.37 -15.44
CA LYS A 461 15.42 -21.71 -15.16
C LYS A 461 15.49 -22.59 -16.40
N LEU A 462 14.41 -22.65 -17.19
CA LEU A 462 14.37 -23.45 -18.42
C LEU A 462 15.38 -22.94 -19.47
N PHE A 463 15.64 -21.63 -19.50
CA PHE A 463 16.70 -21.03 -20.33
C PHE A 463 18.11 -21.37 -19.84
N GLU A 464 18.35 -21.31 -18.52
CA GLU A 464 19.63 -21.70 -17.91
C GLU A 464 19.90 -23.21 -18.12
N ASP A 465 18.91 -24.07 -17.89
CA ASP A 465 18.96 -25.52 -18.12
C ASP A 465 19.24 -25.81 -19.61
N ALA A 466 18.55 -25.14 -20.53
CA ALA A 466 18.76 -25.30 -21.97
C ALA A 466 20.16 -24.83 -22.40
N THR A 467 20.63 -23.69 -21.87
CA THR A 467 21.97 -23.15 -22.15
C THR A 467 23.07 -24.10 -21.68
N ALA A 468 22.93 -24.65 -20.46
CA ALA A 468 23.85 -25.65 -19.91
C ALA A 468 23.82 -26.98 -20.68
N ALA A 469 22.67 -27.35 -21.26
CA ALA A 469 22.51 -28.52 -22.13
C ALA A 469 22.81 -28.26 -23.62
N HIS A 470 23.28 -27.05 -23.97
CA HIS A 470 23.49 -26.58 -25.34
C HIS A 470 22.29 -26.80 -26.28
N GLN A 471 21.08 -26.60 -25.74
CA GLN A 471 19.81 -26.72 -26.45
C GLN A 471 19.31 -25.35 -26.94
N PRO A 472 18.65 -25.28 -28.11
CA PRO A 472 18.00 -24.06 -28.56
C PRO A 472 16.82 -23.73 -27.63
N PHE A 473 16.74 -22.47 -27.21
CA PHE A 473 15.64 -21.90 -26.43
C PHE A 473 14.96 -20.79 -27.27
N PRO A 474 13.63 -20.62 -27.20
CA PRO A 474 12.93 -19.56 -27.91
C PRO A 474 13.30 -18.16 -27.39
N THR A 475 12.97 -17.10 -28.13
CA THR A 475 12.82 -15.77 -27.54
C THR A 475 11.49 -15.70 -26.79
N MET A 476 11.49 -15.18 -25.56
CA MET A 476 10.27 -15.01 -24.77
C MET A 476 10.06 -13.54 -24.43
N VAL A 477 8.95 -12.96 -24.88
CA VAL A 477 8.59 -11.56 -24.66
C VAL A 477 7.45 -11.49 -23.64
N PHE A 478 7.66 -10.75 -22.56
CA PHE A 478 6.70 -10.53 -21.50
C PHE A 478 6.10 -9.14 -21.66
N LYS A 479 4.81 -9.06 -22.00
CA LYS A 479 4.02 -7.84 -22.15
C LYS A 479 3.13 -7.69 -20.91
N THR A 480 3.77 -7.60 -19.75
CA THR A 480 3.13 -7.57 -18.43
C THR A 480 3.02 -6.16 -17.88
N GLU A 481 2.00 -5.92 -17.05
CA GLU A 481 1.80 -4.69 -16.28
C GLU A 481 0.94 -4.98 -15.03
N PHE A 482 1.40 -4.59 -13.85
CA PHE A 482 0.71 -4.87 -12.59
C PHE A 482 -0.72 -4.28 -12.61
N GLY A 483 -1.72 -5.12 -12.35
CA GLY A 483 -3.14 -4.71 -12.37
C GLY A 483 -3.78 -4.56 -13.77
N ARG A 484 -3.09 -4.91 -14.87
CA ARG A 484 -3.66 -4.86 -16.22
C ARG A 484 -4.10 -6.23 -16.73
N ALA A 485 -5.42 -6.43 -16.79
CA ALA A 485 -6.01 -7.55 -17.53
C ALA A 485 -5.70 -7.48 -19.04
N PRO A 486 -5.29 -8.59 -19.69
CA PRO A 486 -5.25 -8.71 -21.16
C PRO A 486 -6.66 -9.02 -21.71
N LEU A 487 -7.66 -8.20 -21.30
CA LEU A 487 -9.07 -8.31 -21.65
C LEU A 487 -9.55 -7.05 -22.37
N SER A 488 -10.60 -7.16 -23.18
CA SER A 488 -11.10 -6.06 -24.05
C SER A 488 -11.46 -4.74 -23.35
N CYS A 489 -11.69 -4.78 -22.04
CA CYS A 489 -11.89 -3.62 -21.17
C CYS A 489 -10.67 -2.68 -21.07
N GLN A 490 -9.47 -3.14 -21.45
CA GLN A 490 -8.23 -2.37 -21.44
C GLN A 490 -7.84 -1.98 -22.87
N ALA A 491 -7.74 -0.68 -23.14
CA ALA A 491 -7.44 -0.18 -24.49
C ALA A 491 -6.13 -0.74 -25.08
N ALA A 492 -5.12 -0.95 -24.23
CA ALA A 492 -3.83 -1.53 -24.62
C ALA A 492 -3.91 -2.99 -25.09
N THR A 493 -4.93 -3.76 -24.68
CA THR A 493 -5.12 -5.15 -25.13
C THR A 493 -5.30 -5.23 -26.64
N ASN A 494 -5.98 -4.26 -27.26
CA ASN A 494 -6.14 -4.20 -28.71
C ASN A 494 -4.80 -3.91 -29.43
N THR A 495 -3.89 -3.14 -28.80
CA THR A 495 -2.54 -2.88 -29.31
C THR A 495 -1.66 -4.13 -29.21
N ASP A 496 -1.66 -4.80 -28.06
CA ASP A 496 -0.90 -6.04 -27.85
C ASP A 496 -1.43 -7.18 -28.75
N PHE A 497 -2.75 -7.29 -28.94
CA PHE A 497 -3.38 -8.23 -29.87
C PHE A 497 -3.01 -7.97 -31.33
N ALA A 498 -3.02 -6.70 -31.77
CA ALA A 498 -2.57 -6.32 -33.11
C ALA A 498 -1.08 -6.65 -33.34
N MET A 499 -0.23 -6.43 -32.32
CA MET A 499 1.19 -6.80 -32.35
C MET A 499 1.37 -8.32 -32.46
N VAL A 500 0.66 -9.12 -31.64
CA VAL A 500 0.69 -10.59 -31.73
C VAL A 500 0.29 -11.08 -33.13
N LYS A 501 -0.77 -10.52 -33.73
CA LYS A 501 -1.24 -10.90 -35.08
C LYS A 501 -0.27 -10.50 -36.19
N ALA A 502 0.53 -9.45 -35.99
CA ALA A 502 1.61 -9.06 -36.89
C ALA A 502 2.85 -9.96 -36.74
N MET A 503 3.26 -10.25 -35.51
CA MET A 503 4.48 -11.03 -35.21
C MET A 503 4.32 -12.54 -35.41
N LYS A 504 3.09 -13.08 -35.30
CA LYS A 504 2.76 -14.51 -35.45
C LYS A 504 3.70 -15.45 -34.67
N PRO A 505 3.78 -15.31 -33.34
CA PRO A 505 4.60 -16.18 -32.49
C PRO A 505 4.15 -17.64 -32.57
N GLN A 506 5.06 -18.58 -32.32
CA GLN A 506 4.72 -20.01 -32.21
C GLN A 506 3.81 -20.30 -31.01
N VAL A 507 3.89 -19.48 -29.96
CA VAL A 507 3.04 -19.56 -28.77
C VAL A 507 2.64 -18.17 -28.25
N VAL A 508 1.38 -18.03 -27.83
CA VAL A 508 0.93 -16.97 -26.91
C VAL A 508 0.52 -17.61 -25.59
N PHE A 509 0.89 -16.98 -24.48
CA PHE A 509 0.51 -17.43 -23.14
C PHE A 509 -0.19 -16.32 -22.37
N TYR A 510 -1.46 -16.55 -22.01
CA TYR A 510 -2.19 -15.68 -21.09
C TYR A 510 -1.99 -16.18 -19.65
N SER A 511 -1.48 -15.33 -18.77
CA SER A 511 -1.49 -15.59 -17.32
C SER A 511 -1.75 -14.31 -16.55
N PHE A 512 -2.90 -14.23 -15.89
CA PHE A 512 -3.34 -13.06 -15.15
C PHE A 512 -4.36 -13.46 -14.08
N HIS A 513 -4.58 -12.57 -13.11
CA HIS A 513 -5.49 -12.83 -12.00
C HIS A 513 -6.95 -12.72 -12.45
N TRP A 514 -7.60 -13.82 -12.87
CA TRP A 514 -8.99 -13.78 -13.36
C TRP A 514 -9.99 -13.25 -12.32
N LEU A 515 -9.88 -13.69 -11.07
CA LEU A 515 -10.67 -13.18 -9.94
C LEU A 515 -10.45 -11.69 -9.65
N GLN A 516 -9.38 -11.07 -10.17
CA GLN A 516 -9.15 -9.62 -10.05
C GLN A 516 -10.01 -8.81 -11.03
N TYR A 517 -10.49 -9.39 -12.12
CA TYR A 517 -11.13 -8.65 -13.22
C TYR A 517 -12.55 -9.10 -13.57
N LEU A 518 -12.90 -10.35 -13.26
CA LEU A 518 -14.23 -10.93 -13.47
C LEU A 518 -14.88 -11.24 -12.13
N ARG A 519 -15.47 -10.20 -11.50
CA ARG A 519 -16.30 -10.28 -10.29
C ARG A 519 -17.67 -9.65 -10.60
N PRO A 520 -18.68 -10.46 -11.00
CA PRO A 520 -20.00 -9.95 -11.37
C PRO A 520 -20.84 -9.57 -10.12
N GLU A 521 -20.43 -8.50 -9.44
CA GLU A 521 -21.03 -8.03 -8.18
C GLU A 521 -22.20 -7.03 -8.37
N ALA A 522 -22.62 -6.73 -9.61
CA ALA A 522 -23.65 -5.72 -9.84
C ALA A 522 -25.01 -6.08 -9.21
N PRO A 523 -25.72 -5.11 -8.58
CA PRO A 523 -27.04 -5.35 -8.01
C PRO A 523 -28.07 -5.90 -9.00
N VAL A 524 -28.98 -6.74 -8.53
CA VAL A 524 -30.08 -7.31 -9.33
C VAL A 524 -30.90 -6.20 -9.98
N GLY A 525 -31.05 -6.25 -11.31
CA GLY A 525 -31.73 -5.23 -12.10
C GLY A 525 -30.80 -4.13 -12.64
N THR A 526 -29.50 -4.18 -12.35
CA THR A 526 -28.50 -3.42 -13.13
C THR A 526 -28.57 -3.85 -14.59
N LYS A 527 -28.45 -2.88 -15.50
CA LYS A 527 -28.52 -3.12 -16.94
C LYS A 527 -27.11 -3.34 -17.51
N ASP A 528 -26.95 -4.45 -18.23
CA ASP A 528 -25.72 -4.82 -18.94
C ASP A 528 -25.26 -3.71 -19.91
N THR A 529 -23.94 -3.58 -20.05
CA THR A 529 -23.31 -2.56 -20.90
C THR A 529 -22.85 -3.13 -22.25
N ALA A 530 -23.03 -2.34 -23.31
CA ALA A 530 -22.50 -2.67 -24.64
C ALA A 530 -20.96 -2.60 -24.70
N ASP A 531 -20.32 -2.02 -23.67
CA ASP A 531 -18.88 -2.10 -23.46
C ASP A 531 -18.58 -2.42 -21.98
N PRO A 532 -18.40 -3.71 -21.65
CA PRO A 532 -18.07 -4.16 -20.30
C PRO A 532 -16.74 -3.64 -19.75
N ARG A 533 -16.76 -3.30 -18.47
CA ARG A 533 -15.59 -2.89 -17.70
C ARG A 533 -15.09 -4.05 -16.86
N CYS A 534 -13.78 -4.25 -16.83
CA CYS A 534 -13.17 -5.13 -15.85
C CYS A 534 -13.24 -4.52 -14.45
N CYS A 535 -13.25 -5.37 -13.44
CA CYS A 535 -13.06 -4.99 -12.06
C CYS A 535 -11.65 -4.42 -11.83
N LYS A 536 -11.48 -3.67 -10.74
CA LYS A 536 -10.18 -3.11 -10.34
C LYS A 536 -9.40 -4.08 -9.45
N THR A 537 -8.12 -3.74 -9.29
CA THR A 537 -7.10 -4.37 -8.44
C THR A 537 -7.56 -4.61 -6.99
N LEU A 538 -6.86 -5.51 -6.28
CA LEU A 538 -6.97 -5.68 -4.82
C LEU A 538 -8.38 -6.02 -4.29
N TYR A 539 -9.15 -6.80 -5.06
CA TYR A 539 -10.53 -7.21 -4.72
C TYR A 539 -11.51 -6.04 -4.42
N ASP A 540 -11.23 -4.83 -4.97
CA ASP A 540 -12.15 -3.67 -4.98
C ASP A 540 -13.58 -4.10 -5.35
N SER A 541 -14.62 -3.63 -4.65
CA SER A 541 -15.99 -4.03 -5.03
C SER A 541 -16.33 -3.59 -6.46
N CYS A 542 -16.96 -4.49 -7.22
CA CYS A 542 -17.22 -4.37 -8.66
C CYS A 542 -18.72 -4.24 -9.01
N PRO A 543 -19.49 -3.32 -8.38
CA PRO A 543 -20.95 -3.25 -8.48
C PRO A 543 -21.46 -2.73 -9.83
N PHE A 544 -20.58 -2.61 -10.82
CA PHE A 544 -20.86 -2.14 -12.18
C PHE A 544 -20.72 -3.25 -13.24
N GLN A 545 -20.29 -4.46 -12.86
CA GLN A 545 -20.17 -5.61 -13.75
C GLN A 545 -21.30 -6.58 -13.44
N THR A 546 -22.25 -6.75 -14.36
CA THR A 546 -23.26 -7.82 -14.29
C THR A 546 -22.65 -9.17 -14.64
N GLN A 547 -23.39 -10.26 -14.44
CA GLN A 547 -22.98 -11.56 -14.94
C GLN A 547 -22.79 -11.53 -16.47
N ALA A 548 -23.71 -10.92 -17.20
CA ALA A 548 -23.61 -10.80 -18.66
C ALA A 548 -22.44 -9.91 -19.11
N ASP A 549 -22.05 -8.89 -18.32
CA ASP A 549 -20.85 -8.10 -18.59
C ASP A 549 -19.57 -8.96 -18.45
N ALA A 550 -19.48 -9.80 -17.41
CA ALA A 550 -18.37 -10.73 -17.23
C ALA A 550 -18.33 -11.81 -18.33
N ASP A 551 -19.50 -12.35 -18.70
CA ASP A 551 -19.65 -13.33 -19.78
C ASP A 551 -19.26 -12.73 -21.14
N GLU A 552 -19.64 -11.47 -21.42
CA GLU A 552 -19.27 -10.74 -22.64
C GLU A 552 -17.77 -10.40 -22.68
N LEU A 553 -17.12 -10.09 -21.54
CA LEU A 553 -15.66 -9.96 -21.48
C LEU A 553 -14.96 -11.27 -21.85
N LEU A 554 -15.42 -12.38 -21.28
CA LEU A 554 -14.88 -13.71 -21.54
C LEU A 554 -15.12 -14.12 -23.00
N ARG A 555 -16.32 -13.88 -23.54
CA ARG A 555 -16.68 -14.15 -24.94
C ARG A 555 -15.86 -13.32 -25.93
N ARG A 556 -15.55 -12.05 -25.61
CA ARG A 556 -14.64 -11.20 -26.42
C ARG A 556 -13.22 -11.75 -26.42
N TRP A 557 -12.71 -12.15 -25.25
CA TRP A 557 -11.39 -12.77 -25.13
C TRP A 557 -11.35 -14.13 -25.86
N GLN A 558 -12.37 -14.95 -25.75
CA GLN A 558 -12.52 -16.23 -26.46
C GLN A 558 -12.47 -16.03 -27.99
N ALA A 559 -13.17 -15.02 -28.51
CA ALA A 559 -13.11 -14.67 -29.93
C ALA A 559 -11.70 -14.22 -30.37
N GLN A 560 -11.02 -13.42 -29.54
CA GLN A 560 -9.62 -13.05 -29.78
C GLN A 560 -8.69 -14.27 -29.79
N VAL A 561 -8.81 -15.19 -28.83
CA VAL A 561 -8.01 -16.43 -28.79
C VAL A 561 -8.29 -17.31 -30.02
N HIS A 562 -9.54 -17.46 -30.42
CA HIS A 562 -9.92 -18.20 -31.63
C HIS A 562 -9.31 -17.57 -32.91
N GLU A 563 -9.24 -16.23 -33.00
CA GLU A 563 -8.52 -15.56 -34.09
C GLU A 563 -7.00 -15.84 -34.09
N LEU A 564 -6.36 -16.00 -32.93
CA LEU A 564 -4.95 -16.37 -32.84
C LEU A 564 -4.74 -17.83 -33.29
N VAL A 565 -5.56 -18.75 -32.80
CA VAL A 565 -5.50 -20.17 -33.18
C VAL A 565 -5.76 -20.35 -34.68
N ALA A 566 -6.67 -19.57 -35.26
CA ALA A 566 -6.90 -19.53 -36.71
C ALA A 566 -5.72 -18.98 -37.54
N LEU A 567 -4.72 -18.35 -36.91
CA LEU A 567 -3.46 -17.93 -37.53
C LEU A 567 -2.32 -18.97 -37.35
N GLY A 568 -2.61 -20.14 -36.77
CA GLY A 568 -1.61 -21.18 -36.46
C GLY A 568 -0.84 -20.95 -35.15
N ILE A 569 -1.25 -19.95 -34.34
CA ILE A 569 -0.61 -19.62 -33.06
C ILE A 569 -1.16 -20.57 -31.99
N ARG A 570 -0.29 -21.33 -31.31
CA ARG A 570 -0.71 -22.15 -30.17
C ARG A 570 -0.95 -21.26 -28.96
N VAL A 571 -2.18 -21.20 -28.46
CA VAL A 571 -2.50 -20.39 -27.27
C VAL A 571 -2.57 -21.27 -26.03
N PHE A 572 -1.85 -20.85 -24.99
CA PHE A 572 -1.92 -21.38 -23.63
C PHE A 572 -2.59 -20.36 -22.72
N VAL A 573 -3.27 -20.85 -21.69
CA VAL A 573 -4.04 -20.04 -20.75
C VAL A 573 -3.85 -20.60 -19.34
N ALA A 574 -3.37 -19.79 -18.41
CA ALA A 574 -3.41 -20.14 -17.00
C ALA A 574 -4.86 -19.99 -16.50
N GLN A 575 -5.41 -21.05 -15.93
CA GLN A 575 -6.64 -20.96 -15.14
C GLN A 575 -6.35 -20.19 -13.84
N GLN A 576 -7.38 -19.58 -13.26
CA GLN A 576 -7.32 -19.21 -11.85
C GLN A 576 -6.95 -20.45 -11.01
N TYR A 577 -5.93 -20.29 -10.18
CA TYR A 577 -5.43 -21.32 -9.28
C TYR A 577 -5.83 -20.99 -7.83
N VAL A 578 -5.63 -21.96 -6.92
CA VAL A 578 -5.99 -21.81 -5.50
C VAL A 578 -5.26 -20.63 -4.86
N GLU A 579 -6.02 -19.68 -4.30
CA GLU A 579 -5.52 -18.50 -3.60
C GLU A 579 -6.34 -18.27 -2.32
N ASN A 580 -5.75 -17.63 -1.31
CA ASN A 580 -6.39 -17.44 -0.01
C ASN A 580 -5.58 -16.53 0.92
N SER A 581 -6.26 -15.76 1.79
CA SER A 581 -5.59 -15.03 2.87
C SER A 581 -4.78 -15.93 3.82
N LYS A 582 -5.11 -17.23 3.96
CA LYS A 582 -4.27 -18.22 4.67
C LYS A 582 -2.83 -18.30 4.14
N TYR A 583 -2.57 -17.97 2.88
CA TYR A 583 -1.22 -17.97 2.30
C TYR A 583 -0.37 -16.78 2.73
N TYR A 584 -0.99 -15.65 3.07
CA TYR A 584 -0.25 -14.44 3.38
C TYR A 584 0.40 -14.56 4.76
N TYR A 585 1.72 -14.74 4.75
CA TYR A 585 2.54 -15.05 5.93
C TYR A 585 2.42 -14.02 7.07
N VAL A 586 1.99 -12.79 6.78
CA VAL A 586 1.76 -11.71 7.75
C VAL A 586 0.75 -12.13 8.82
N TYR A 587 -0.30 -12.86 8.46
CA TYR A 587 -1.30 -13.35 9.42
C TYR A 587 -0.79 -14.49 10.34
N TRP A 588 0.39 -15.04 10.06
CA TRP A 588 0.97 -16.14 10.83
C TRP A 588 1.91 -15.65 11.94
N ILE A 589 2.28 -14.37 11.92
CA ILE A 589 3.36 -13.78 12.71
C ILE A 589 2.81 -13.07 13.95
N GLU A 590 3.57 -13.14 15.05
CA GLU A 590 3.35 -12.36 16.27
C GLU A 590 4.72 -11.99 16.86
N GLY A 591 5.15 -10.74 16.65
CA GLY A 591 6.49 -10.27 16.99
C GLY A 591 7.58 -10.96 16.14
N ASP A 592 8.61 -11.49 16.81
CA ASP A 592 9.74 -12.22 16.21
C ASP A 592 9.44 -13.71 15.91
N LYS A 593 8.18 -14.13 16.03
CA LYS A 593 7.76 -15.53 16.04
C LYS A 593 6.63 -15.79 15.05
N VAL A 594 6.54 -17.04 14.62
CA VAL A 594 5.34 -17.57 13.95
C VAL A 594 4.41 -18.09 15.04
N LYS A 595 3.28 -17.41 15.20
CA LYS A 595 2.21 -17.72 16.15
C LYS A 595 1.56 -19.06 15.82
N ALA A 596 1.12 -19.18 14.57
CA ALA A 596 0.56 -20.38 13.99
C ALA A 596 0.68 -20.29 12.47
N VAL A 597 1.18 -21.34 11.82
CA VAL A 597 0.98 -21.52 10.39
C VAL A 597 -0.44 -22.07 10.19
N PRO A 598 -1.29 -21.46 9.36
CA PRO A 598 -2.63 -21.95 9.08
C PRO A 598 -2.64 -23.39 8.57
N PRO A 599 -3.76 -24.12 8.73
CA PRO A 599 -3.95 -25.37 8.00
C PRO A 599 -3.99 -25.10 6.48
N PRO A 600 -3.81 -26.13 5.65
CA PRO A 600 -3.92 -26.03 4.19
C PRO A 600 -5.20 -25.34 3.71
N VAL A 601 -5.14 -24.81 2.50
CA VAL A 601 -6.35 -24.53 1.72
C VAL A 601 -6.78 -25.85 1.07
N LEU A 602 -8.05 -26.21 1.17
CA LEU A 602 -8.54 -27.41 0.51
C LEU A 602 -8.92 -27.05 -0.93
N ARG A 603 -8.27 -27.70 -1.90
CA ARG A 603 -8.43 -27.43 -3.33
C ARG A 603 -9.90 -27.41 -3.76
N HIS A 604 -10.65 -28.40 -3.29
CA HIS A 604 -12.07 -28.56 -3.60
C HIS A 604 -12.98 -27.52 -2.92
N GLU A 605 -12.60 -26.92 -1.79
CA GLU A 605 -13.34 -25.79 -1.21
C GLU A 605 -13.18 -24.56 -2.09
N PHE A 606 -11.94 -24.27 -2.52
CA PHE A 606 -11.65 -23.19 -3.44
C PHE A 606 -12.33 -23.38 -4.80
N GLU A 607 -12.21 -24.58 -5.39
CA GLU A 607 -12.84 -24.91 -6.68
C GLU A 607 -14.37 -24.82 -6.59
N SER A 608 -15.00 -25.35 -5.53
CA SER A 608 -16.46 -25.25 -5.33
C SER A 608 -16.95 -23.81 -5.07
N THR A 609 -16.12 -22.95 -4.47
CA THR A 609 -16.47 -21.53 -4.23
C THR A 609 -16.42 -20.71 -5.51
N HIS A 610 -15.56 -21.08 -6.47
CA HIS A 610 -15.31 -20.31 -7.69
C HIS A 610 -15.71 -21.05 -8.98
N ASP A 611 -16.43 -22.17 -8.87
CA ASP A 611 -16.77 -23.08 -9.98
C ASP A 611 -17.32 -22.34 -11.20
N HIS A 612 -18.24 -21.41 -10.99
CA HIS A 612 -18.80 -20.58 -12.08
C HIS A 612 -17.72 -19.97 -12.98
N LEU A 613 -16.72 -19.31 -12.38
CA LEU A 613 -15.63 -18.68 -13.12
C LEU A 613 -14.63 -19.71 -13.67
N LEU A 614 -14.30 -20.73 -12.87
CA LEU A 614 -13.34 -21.78 -13.26
C LEU A 614 -13.83 -22.60 -14.46
N THR A 615 -15.10 -22.99 -14.45
CA THR A 615 -15.79 -23.72 -15.52
C THR A 615 -15.99 -22.81 -16.74
N ALA A 616 -16.33 -21.53 -16.56
CA ALA A 616 -16.43 -20.59 -17.68
C ALA A 616 -15.08 -20.41 -18.42
N ILE A 617 -13.97 -20.17 -17.69
CA ILE A 617 -12.62 -20.06 -18.26
C ILE A 617 -12.23 -21.36 -19.00
N ALA A 618 -12.51 -22.52 -18.40
CA ALA A 618 -12.19 -23.82 -19.00
C ALA A 618 -12.95 -24.05 -20.31
N ASN A 619 -14.27 -23.79 -20.33
CA ASN A 619 -15.10 -23.90 -21.52
C ASN A 619 -14.65 -22.94 -22.63
N ALA A 620 -14.45 -21.66 -22.31
CA ALA A 620 -14.00 -20.66 -23.27
C ALA A 620 -12.61 -21.00 -23.87
N THR A 621 -11.69 -21.50 -23.04
CA THR A 621 -10.36 -21.96 -23.49
C THR A 621 -10.47 -23.17 -24.44
N HIS A 622 -11.30 -24.15 -24.10
CA HIS A 622 -11.52 -25.35 -24.90
C HIS A 622 -12.23 -25.03 -26.23
N GLU A 623 -13.29 -24.22 -26.22
CA GLU A 623 -14.02 -23.80 -27.41
C GLU A 623 -13.19 -22.94 -28.37
N ALA A 624 -12.22 -22.17 -27.85
CA ALA A 624 -11.25 -21.46 -28.68
C ALA A 624 -10.10 -22.35 -29.19
N ASN A 625 -10.13 -23.67 -28.91
CA ASN A 625 -9.08 -24.64 -29.23
C ASN A 625 -7.69 -24.24 -28.68
N ALA A 626 -7.68 -23.71 -27.46
CA ALA A 626 -6.49 -23.35 -26.69
C ALA A 626 -6.22 -24.35 -25.55
N THR A 627 -5.03 -24.31 -24.95
CA THR A 627 -4.62 -25.22 -23.88
C THR A 627 -4.70 -24.56 -22.51
N LEU A 628 -5.53 -25.10 -21.61
CA LEU A 628 -5.62 -24.67 -20.22
C LEU A 628 -4.50 -25.28 -19.37
N LEU A 629 -3.90 -24.50 -18.47
CA LEU A 629 -2.90 -24.92 -17.48
C LEU A 629 -3.36 -24.47 -16.09
N ASN A 630 -3.33 -25.34 -15.06
CA ASN A 630 -3.69 -24.95 -13.70
C ASN A 630 -2.49 -25.11 -12.74
N TYR A 631 -2.04 -24.03 -12.12
CA TYR A 631 -0.89 -24.07 -11.19
C TYR A 631 -1.17 -24.90 -9.93
N SER A 632 -2.45 -25.10 -9.59
CA SER A 632 -2.90 -25.96 -8.48
C SER A 632 -2.50 -27.42 -8.67
N ASP A 633 -2.22 -27.87 -9.90
CA ASP A 633 -1.73 -29.22 -10.19
C ASP A 633 -0.27 -29.41 -9.74
N ASN A 634 0.49 -28.32 -9.64
CA ASN A 634 1.84 -28.31 -9.08
C ASN A 634 1.91 -27.86 -7.61
N LEU A 635 0.88 -27.18 -7.11
CA LEU A 635 0.84 -26.62 -5.76
C LEU A 635 0.08 -27.45 -4.74
N CYS A 636 -0.92 -28.23 -5.16
CA CYS A 636 -1.80 -28.99 -4.26
C CYS A 636 -1.55 -30.50 -4.38
N TRP A 637 -1.70 -31.21 -3.27
CA TRP A 637 -1.41 -32.63 -3.13
C TRP A 637 -2.55 -33.35 -2.38
N ASP A 638 -3.07 -34.45 -2.92
CA ASP A 638 -4.22 -35.20 -2.38
C ASP A 638 -5.50 -34.37 -2.08
N GLY A 639 -5.58 -33.15 -2.61
CA GLY A 639 -6.64 -32.17 -2.36
C GLY A 639 -6.30 -31.10 -1.30
N GLU A 640 -5.15 -31.19 -0.65
CA GLU A 640 -4.61 -30.15 0.25
C GLU A 640 -3.57 -29.28 -0.47
N CYS A 641 -3.70 -27.96 -0.35
CA CYS A 641 -2.73 -26.99 -0.81
C CYS A 641 -2.06 -26.39 0.44
N GLN A 642 -0.90 -26.94 0.82
CA GLN A 642 -0.12 -26.49 1.96
C GLN A 642 0.29 -25.03 1.77
N VAL A 643 0.21 -24.24 2.85
CA VAL A 643 0.65 -22.84 2.85
C VAL A 643 2.18 -22.70 2.94
N VAL A 644 2.87 -23.77 3.35
CA VAL A 644 4.34 -23.89 3.43
C VAL A 644 4.86 -25.15 2.73
N ASN A 645 6.09 -25.10 2.21
CA ASN A 645 6.80 -26.28 1.72
C ASN A 645 7.31 -27.18 2.87
N GLY A 646 7.94 -28.31 2.57
CA GLY A 646 8.46 -29.24 3.57
C GLY A 646 9.62 -28.67 4.39
N HIS A 647 10.33 -27.67 3.86
CA HIS A 647 11.32 -26.88 4.60
C HIS A 647 10.69 -25.84 5.54
N GLY A 648 9.36 -25.71 5.54
CA GLY A 648 8.63 -24.78 6.38
C GLY A 648 8.61 -23.35 5.83
N GLU A 649 9.04 -23.10 4.61
CA GLU A 649 8.98 -21.78 3.99
C GLU A 649 7.61 -21.55 3.34
N PRO A 650 7.05 -20.32 3.31
CA PRO A 650 5.80 -20.05 2.61
C PRO A 650 5.86 -20.45 1.13
N VAL A 651 4.72 -20.83 0.57
CA VAL A 651 4.55 -21.16 -0.85
C VAL A 651 4.30 -19.89 -1.69
N TYR A 652 3.68 -18.88 -1.08
CA TYR A 652 3.27 -17.60 -1.68
C TYR A 652 4.00 -16.45 -1.00
N ALA A 653 4.10 -15.31 -1.68
CA ALA A 653 4.65 -14.08 -1.13
C ALA A 653 3.58 -13.26 -0.40
N ASP A 654 2.34 -13.30 -0.90
CA ASP A 654 1.13 -12.75 -0.27
C ASP A 654 -0.01 -13.80 -0.28
N ASP A 655 -1.25 -13.40 -0.58
CA ASP A 655 -2.43 -14.26 -0.65
C ASP A 655 -2.69 -14.91 -2.02
N ASN A 656 -2.12 -14.36 -3.11
CA ASN A 656 -2.33 -14.83 -4.49
C ASN A 656 -1.03 -14.96 -5.34
N HIS A 657 0.04 -14.22 -5.06
CA HIS A 657 1.32 -14.34 -5.80
C HIS A 657 2.20 -15.49 -5.30
N ILE A 658 2.53 -16.41 -6.20
CA ILE A 658 3.49 -17.51 -5.98
C ILE A 658 4.91 -16.93 -5.84
N ARG A 659 5.69 -17.39 -4.86
CA ARG A 659 7.08 -16.93 -4.68
C ARG A 659 7.98 -17.28 -5.86
N ALA A 660 8.97 -16.44 -6.13
CA ALA A 660 10.00 -16.71 -7.13
C ALA A 660 10.67 -18.09 -6.99
N TYR A 661 11.01 -18.53 -5.77
CA TYR A 661 11.59 -19.87 -5.53
C TYR A 661 10.62 -21.01 -5.89
N ILE A 662 9.33 -20.83 -5.59
CA ILE A 662 8.30 -21.85 -5.78
C ILE A 662 7.93 -21.94 -7.26
N ALA A 663 7.69 -20.79 -7.90
CA ALA A 663 7.52 -20.67 -9.35
C ALA A 663 8.68 -21.35 -10.11
N ARG A 664 9.91 -20.99 -9.75
CA ARG A 664 11.14 -21.53 -10.37
C ARG A 664 11.24 -23.05 -10.32
N ASN A 665 10.94 -23.67 -9.18
CA ASN A 665 11.24 -25.09 -8.96
C ASN A 665 10.04 -26.02 -9.19
N TYR A 666 8.82 -25.61 -8.81
CA TYR A 666 7.66 -26.50 -8.71
C TYR A 666 6.62 -26.30 -9.82
N ILE A 667 6.44 -25.07 -10.33
CA ILE A 667 5.44 -24.77 -11.38
C ILE A 667 5.93 -25.25 -12.74
N SER A 668 5.99 -26.57 -12.93
CA SER A 668 6.42 -27.23 -14.17
C SER A 668 5.35 -27.29 -15.25
N VAL A 669 4.08 -27.00 -14.94
CA VAL A 669 2.99 -26.99 -15.91
C VAL A 669 3.18 -25.94 -17.01
N VAL A 670 3.95 -24.87 -16.76
CA VAL A 670 4.33 -23.89 -17.80
C VAL A 670 5.47 -24.35 -18.71
N ASP A 671 6.14 -25.47 -18.41
CA ASP A 671 7.17 -26.05 -19.29
C ASP A 671 6.58 -26.45 -20.66
N HIS A 672 5.27 -26.74 -20.70
CA HIS A 672 4.52 -26.99 -21.93
C HIS A 672 4.53 -25.79 -22.90
N VAL A 673 4.56 -24.56 -22.39
CA VAL A 673 4.61 -23.32 -23.18
C VAL A 673 5.92 -23.26 -23.99
N VAL A 674 7.07 -23.47 -23.32
CA VAL A 674 8.39 -23.52 -23.97
C VAL A 674 8.52 -24.73 -24.89
N THR A 675 7.99 -25.88 -24.48
CA THR A 675 8.02 -27.13 -25.26
C THR A 675 7.26 -26.96 -26.57
N ALA A 676 6.08 -26.34 -26.55
CA ALA A 676 5.30 -26.04 -27.74
C ALA A 676 5.96 -24.97 -28.62
N ALA A 677 6.62 -23.95 -28.04
CA ALA A 677 7.30 -22.89 -28.80
C ALA A 677 8.43 -23.43 -29.71
N ARG A 678 9.11 -24.49 -29.27
CA ARG A 678 10.19 -25.16 -30.00
C ARG A 678 9.70 -26.14 -31.09
N MET A 679 8.40 -26.43 -31.17
CA MET A 679 7.83 -27.23 -32.26
C MET A 679 7.63 -26.35 -33.50
N PRO A 680 7.74 -26.91 -34.73
CA PRO A 680 7.36 -26.18 -35.95
C PRO A 680 5.96 -25.57 -35.85
N ALA A 681 5.73 -24.45 -36.53
CA ALA A 681 4.36 -23.99 -36.79
C ALA A 681 3.64 -25.03 -37.68
N THR A 682 2.37 -25.27 -37.41
CA THR A 682 1.51 -26.26 -38.08
C THR A 682 0.68 -25.61 -39.18
#